data_AF-A0A975YPV6-F1
#
_entry.id   AF-A0A975YPV6-F1
#
_cell.length_a   1.000
_cell.length_b   1.000
_cell.length_c   1.000
_cell.angle_alpha   90.00
_cell.angle_beta   90.00
_cell.angle_gamma   90.00
#
_symmetry.space_group_name_H-M   'P 1'
#
loop_
_entity.id
_entity.type
_entity.pdbx_description
1 polymer ?
#
loop_
_entity_poly.entity_id
_entity_poly.type
_entity_poly.pdbx_seq_one_letter_code
_entity_poly.pdbx_strand_id
1 'polypeptide(L)'
;MANTTDKSILTAAGKALLAQLNAEEKPLIIDKMIFANVPNRPEFPQPDDVVPDDFIVHQEGVEQRGRLSADSVIYSTTLTSDVGPFDFNWTGAYCSEYGVLVTVDHHALTPKTADEPGVAGNTLVRSVVLEYKDIAEITNITVDASTWQYNATERLKKMDTDVAQAIIDQNGKDWFIEDGFLVTPQGTAFNIKAGAGYVSGNRVTLEFDRNVQVPNKPSFIYVDAYREGTPNGEQVTLFDFVVTADEKDDYTNANGVKHFVCKIAQVLGDGSVSDLRPEGESADRSWVTQSFATVISHVEELKKYPGRIVGQQIELLGYFEKGDGGGGSLIWMTNPPHLANDATVFETTNASGYWVRRNLTITPEQAGWQPNKNGPARIRALLNAGLSFAKPKRLTSLQGQAARWASGQKAPICFFGDSTTDGRITTIDGVIGATKWNINRLIDEAVPDGIVYDHDDSEVPNAYTNVLQRMLREFHLNSRIRVYNAGYRGKQAQDGWAVNNVHNAIYGNATYADVEWVGIMFGLNDSNASKDSELLERRTYIENQALILDAFARGVQPALMSCPPSNNTAKSGDYGNNNQVNELIDQVKRRIAHEYGIEFIDVNQAIKHWIYNNGDKIAFSSASSDGLHLNDLGHLKKAEFLFKTAERDNVPTLIEDRHCFDVVHSAMRYALSKNDISAADRHRGANKLYQNGVIQSDDIDKVLGSNVIDLWVWNERRDHSLIYRAYKNSFMAFHAANREDLPRIIVESQLFTADDYHKVTIFDDVSPECIGNTGSGRSDFPCFVGKLRYGLNRIRLFMPTTAKTLFDDDIITDFLAVGWLDFIADRQENRYPVMHYNNGFSYMDKSHWRDVVAGRGRVIHPPIDTDVTNNYVRNIISPSLKGFNTYSLQRPGDVVEFRFEANFPKGTGVALSWNKMDDAINYPDEFDKYKMYSSGGVLIFYANASEDSNVRFTFLSPANYGLPSIPLLETGISLSEIQNKPIIVQFKLRVDFGIDVTVLRSNLTQLYKGTITEQSVIGEIATAYCGGSFSNGSIASGTFELEYLQLREYSEI
;
A
#
# COMPACT_ATOMS: atom_id res chain seq x y z
N MET A 1 -15.37 -4.22 6.15
CA MET A 1 -16.45 -3.42 6.75
C MET A 1 -16.58 -3.81 8.22
N ALA A 2 -16.26 -2.90 9.13
CA ALA A 2 -16.65 -2.98 10.54
C ALA A 2 -16.69 -1.54 11.07
N ASN A 3 -17.70 -0.78 10.63
CA ASN A 3 -18.20 0.37 11.38
C ASN A 3 -19.65 0.05 11.69
N THR A 4 -19.86 -0.90 12.60
CA THR A 4 -21.06 -0.86 13.43
C THR A 4 -20.91 0.36 14.33
N THR A 5 -21.94 1.17 14.31
CA THR A 5 -22.14 2.45 14.97
C THR A 5 -21.92 2.40 16.49
N ASP A 6 -20.65 2.37 16.91
CA ASP A 6 -20.30 2.51 18.31
C ASP A 6 -20.04 3.99 18.63
N LYS A 7 -20.71 4.47 19.67
CA LYS A 7 -20.52 5.84 20.19
C LYS A 7 -19.17 6.03 20.86
N SER A 8 -18.36 4.97 20.97
CA SER A 8 -17.01 5.00 21.49
C SER A 8 -16.02 4.28 20.58
N ILE A 9 -14.80 4.81 20.43
CA ILE A 9 -13.72 4.22 19.64
C ILE A 9 -12.35 4.41 20.31
N LEU A 10 -11.43 3.50 19.99
CA LEU A 10 -10.01 3.66 20.26
C LEU A 10 -9.36 4.57 19.19
N THR A 11 -8.72 5.65 19.62
CA THR A 11 -8.09 6.64 18.72
C THR A 11 -6.84 6.05 18.03
N ALA A 12 -6.41 6.64 16.92
CA ALA A 12 -5.19 6.27 16.21
C ALA A 12 -3.94 6.50 17.08
N ALA A 13 -3.91 7.59 17.86
CA ALA A 13 -2.85 7.87 18.83
C ALA A 13 -2.84 6.82 19.97
N GLY A 14 -4.02 6.44 20.47
CA GLY A 14 -4.18 5.38 21.46
C GLY A 14 -3.71 4.01 20.94
N LYS A 15 -4.05 3.66 19.70
CA LYS A 15 -3.55 2.44 19.03
C LYS A 15 -2.03 2.42 18.90
N ALA A 16 -1.44 3.55 18.51
CA ALA A 16 0.01 3.67 18.38
C ALA A 16 0.71 3.54 19.75
N LEU A 17 0.18 4.18 20.78
CA LEU A 17 0.70 4.07 22.14
C LEU A 17 0.59 2.63 22.67
N LEU A 18 -0.54 1.96 22.47
CA LEU A 18 -0.73 0.56 22.84
C LEU A 18 0.29 -0.35 22.14
N ALA A 19 0.51 -0.17 20.84
CA ALA A 19 1.49 -0.94 20.09
C ALA A 19 2.93 -0.69 20.59
N GLN A 20 3.26 0.56 20.92
CA GLN A 20 4.56 0.93 21.47
C GLN A 20 4.79 0.31 22.85
N LEU A 21 3.85 0.48 23.79
CA LEU A 21 3.98 -0.04 25.15
C LEU A 21 4.02 -1.57 25.18
N ASN A 22 3.28 -2.23 24.28
CA ASN A 22 3.35 -3.68 24.12
C ASN A 22 4.73 -4.14 23.61
N ALA A 23 5.37 -3.40 22.70
CA ALA A 23 6.73 -3.68 22.25
C ALA A 23 7.80 -3.41 23.31
N GLU A 24 7.54 -2.47 24.23
CA GLU A 24 8.42 -2.13 25.36
C GLU A 24 8.15 -2.95 26.62
N GLU A 25 7.17 -3.88 26.62
CA GLU A 25 6.71 -4.66 27.77
C GLU A 25 6.31 -3.79 28.99
N LYS A 26 5.73 -2.59 28.74
CA LYS A 26 5.25 -1.67 29.78
C LYS A 26 3.72 -1.64 29.83
N PRO A 27 3.13 -1.53 31.04
CA PRO A 27 1.68 -1.46 31.14
C PRO A 27 1.12 -0.11 30.69
N LEU A 28 0.00 -0.10 29.97
CA LEU A 28 -0.73 1.13 29.71
C LEU A 28 -1.49 1.57 30.97
N ILE A 29 -1.19 2.78 31.44
CA ILE A 29 -1.89 3.41 32.58
C ILE A 29 -2.77 4.53 32.06
N ILE A 30 -4.09 4.33 32.14
CA ILE A 30 -5.08 5.40 31.94
C ILE A 30 -5.43 5.95 33.32
N ASP A 31 -5.13 7.23 33.54
CA ASP A 31 -5.23 7.87 34.85
C ASP A 31 -6.34 8.94 34.94
N LYS A 32 -6.80 9.47 33.80
CA LYS A 32 -7.79 10.56 33.76
C LYS A 32 -8.95 10.29 32.79
N MET A 33 -10.12 10.78 33.17
CA MET A 33 -11.25 10.99 32.27
C MET A 33 -11.50 12.49 32.07
N ILE A 34 -11.64 12.90 30.81
CA ILE A 34 -11.88 14.27 30.40
C ILE A 34 -13.33 14.39 29.91
N PHE A 35 -14.05 15.40 30.39
CA PHE A 35 -15.43 15.69 29.98
C PHE A 35 -15.47 17.02 29.24
N ALA A 36 -16.11 17.05 28.06
CA ALA A 36 -16.19 18.24 27.21
C ALA A 36 -17.59 18.46 26.63
N ASN A 37 -17.89 19.72 26.31
CA ASN A 37 -19.11 20.13 25.63
C ASN A 37 -18.78 20.70 24.25
N VAL A 38 -18.69 19.82 23.26
CA VAL A 38 -18.26 20.19 21.92
C VAL A 38 -19.47 20.58 21.07
N PRO A 39 -19.59 21.83 20.61
CA PRO A 39 -20.69 22.26 19.75
C PRO A 39 -20.55 21.69 18.33
N ASN A 40 -21.67 21.34 17.68
CA ASN A 40 -21.73 20.83 16.31
C ASN A 40 -20.82 19.61 16.02
N ARG A 41 -20.55 18.78 17.04
CA ARG A 41 -19.73 17.57 16.86
C ARG A 41 -20.44 16.52 15.99
N PRO A 42 -19.70 15.72 15.20
CA PRO A 42 -20.25 14.55 14.52
C PRO A 42 -20.92 13.59 15.51
N GLU A 43 -21.94 12.86 15.03
CA GLU A 43 -22.70 11.90 15.84
C GLU A 43 -21.80 10.79 16.41
N PHE A 44 -20.82 10.34 15.62
CA PHE A 44 -19.87 9.29 15.95
C PHE A 44 -18.43 9.83 16.02
N PRO A 45 -17.60 9.33 16.94
CA PRO A 45 -16.20 9.74 17.05
C PRO A 45 -15.37 9.27 15.84
N GLN A 46 -14.25 9.95 15.55
CA GLN A 46 -13.32 9.61 14.46
C GLN A 46 -11.95 9.17 15.00
N PRO A 47 -11.24 8.24 14.33
CA PRO A 47 -9.96 7.74 14.84
C PRO A 47 -8.89 8.82 15.08
N ASP A 48 -8.96 9.94 14.37
CA ASP A 48 -8.08 11.10 14.49
C ASP A 48 -8.57 12.16 15.51
N ASP A 49 -9.63 11.87 16.27
CA ASP A 49 -10.10 12.75 17.33
C ASP A 49 -9.02 13.02 18.37
N VAL A 50 -8.89 14.29 18.74
CA VAL A 50 -7.97 14.81 19.77
C VAL A 50 -8.76 15.36 20.96
N VAL A 51 -8.07 15.65 22.06
CA VAL A 51 -8.71 16.31 23.21
C VAL A 51 -9.20 17.69 22.76
N PRO A 52 -10.50 18.02 22.93
CA PRO A 52 -11.04 19.32 22.55
C PRO A 52 -10.75 20.36 23.64
N ASP A 53 -9.49 20.81 23.72
CA ASP A 53 -8.96 21.64 24.83
C ASP A 53 -9.84 22.85 25.17
N ASP A 54 -10.37 23.54 24.15
CA ASP A 54 -11.21 24.74 24.30
C ASP A 54 -12.63 24.46 24.86
N PHE A 55 -13.04 23.19 24.90
CA PHE A 55 -14.40 22.77 25.25
C PHE A 55 -14.44 21.86 26.48
N ILE A 56 -13.32 21.65 27.17
CA ILE A 56 -13.25 20.85 28.39
C ILE A 56 -14.05 21.56 29.49
N VAL A 57 -14.98 20.84 30.11
CA VAL A 57 -15.78 21.34 31.23
C VAL A 57 -15.35 20.76 32.58
N HIS A 58 -14.80 19.54 32.60
CA HIS A 58 -14.30 18.90 33.82
C HIS A 58 -13.27 17.81 33.51
N GLN A 59 -12.40 17.50 34.47
CA GLN A 59 -11.48 16.36 34.42
C GLN A 59 -11.50 15.65 35.77
N GLU A 60 -11.56 14.32 35.74
CA GLU A 60 -11.61 13.52 36.96
C GLU A 60 -10.64 12.34 36.87
N GLY A 61 -10.12 11.90 38.02
CA GLY A 61 -9.32 10.68 38.08
C GLY A 61 -10.16 9.44 37.77
N VAL A 62 -9.51 8.38 37.29
CA VAL A 62 -10.13 7.05 37.16
C VAL A 62 -10.18 6.39 38.54
N GLU A 63 -11.39 6.08 39.03
CA GLU A 63 -11.60 5.48 40.35
C GLU A 63 -11.56 3.95 40.34
N GLN A 64 -12.20 3.33 39.34
CA GLN A 64 -12.30 1.88 39.24
C GLN A 64 -11.96 1.39 37.84
N ARG A 65 -11.44 0.17 37.79
CA ARG A 65 -11.07 -0.53 36.56
C ARG A 65 -11.47 -2.00 36.67
N GLY A 66 -12.00 -2.56 35.59
CA GLY A 66 -12.50 -3.93 35.57
C GLY A 66 -12.25 -4.62 34.24
N ARG A 67 -12.16 -5.94 34.27
CA ARG A 67 -12.01 -6.81 33.10
C ARG A 67 -13.39 -7.27 32.63
N LEU A 68 -13.69 -7.06 31.35
CA LEU A 68 -14.89 -7.62 30.71
C LEU A 68 -14.55 -8.94 29.98
N SER A 69 -13.38 -9.00 29.34
CA SER A 69 -12.85 -10.20 28.67
C SER A 69 -11.32 -10.15 28.61
N ALA A 70 -10.67 -11.06 27.87
CA ALA A 70 -9.23 -10.92 27.58
C ALA A 70 -8.92 -9.67 26.72
N ASP A 71 -9.87 -9.29 25.86
CA ASP A 71 -9.72 -8.24 24.84
C ASP A 71 -10.50 -6.95 25.17
N SER A 72 -11.07 -6.84 26.37
CA SER A 72 -11.85 -5.68 26.78
C SER A 72 -11.75 -5.39 28.28
N VAL A 73 -11.47 -4.12 28.60
CA VAL A 73 -11.43 -3.58 29.97
C VAL A 73 -12.28 -2.32 30.07
N ILE A 74 -12.78 -2.03 31.26
CA ILE A 74 -13.65 -0.88 31.54
C ILE A 74 -13.02 0.00 32.61
N TYR A 75 -13.12 1.31 32.43
CA TYR A 75 -12.69 2.33 33.39
C TYR A 75 -13.90 3.14 33.84
N SER A 76 -14.04 3.40 35.14
CA SER A 76 -15.18 4.11 35.72
C SER A 76 -14.74 5.26 36.65
N THR A 77 -15.47 6.37 36.64
CA THR A 77 -15.34 7.49 37.59
C THR A 77 -16.71 7.96 38.06
N THR A 78 -16.78 8.48 39.28
CA THR A 78 -17.98 9.04 39.90
C THR A 78 -17.88 10.55 39.98
N LEU A 79 -18.78 11.26 39.31
CA LEU A 79 -19.00 12.70 39.50
C LEU A 79 -20.02 12.88 40.62
N THR A 80 -19.56 13.20 41.83
CA THR A 80 -20.36 13.41 43.05
C THR A 80 -21.20 14.70 43.00
N SER A 81 -22.16 14.87 43.90
CA SER A 81 -23.13 15.99 43.87
C SER A 81 -22.52 17.37 44.13
N ASP A 82 -21.27 17.46 44.57
CA ASP A 82 -20.50 18.70 44.73
C ASP A 82 -19.78 19.16 43.45
N VAL A 83 -19.76 18.34 42.40
CA VAL A 83 -19.14 18.64 41.10
C VAL A 83 -20.18 19.21 40.14
N GLY A 84 -19.92 20.36 39.49
CA GLY A 84 -20.85 21.01 38.56
C GLY A 84 -21.19 22.46 38.95
N PRO A 85 -22.14 23.13 38.29
CA PRO A 85 -22.97 22.63 37.18
C PRO A 85 -22.32 22.80 35.80
N PHE A 86 -22.48 21.83 34.91
CA PHE A 86 -22.08 21.91 33.50
C PHE A 86 -22.83 20.87 32.67
N ASP A 87 -22.88 21.08 31.36
CA ASP A 87 -23.33 20.06 30.41
C ASP A 87 -22.13 19.49 29.67
N PHE A 88 -22.18 18.21 29.31
CA PHE A 88 -21.13 17.58 28.51
C PHE A 88 -21.73 16.57 27.52
N ASN A 89 -21.09 16.41 26.38
CA ASN A 89 -21.51 15.49 25.32
C ASN A 89 -20.35 14.63 24.80
N TRP A 90 -19.20 14.70 25.45
CA TRP A 90 -17.94 14.07 25.05
C TRP A 90 -17.19 13.61 26.30
N THR A 91 -16.74 12.35 26.31
CA THR A 91 -15.87 11.79 27.36
C THR A 91 -14.64 11.17 26.71
N GLY A 92 -13.45 11.44 27.23
CA GLY A 92 -12.20 10.84 26.75
C GLY A 92 -11.40 10.20 27.88
N ALA A 93 -10.84 9.02 27.65
CA ALA A 93 -9.91 8.39 28.58
C ALA A 93 -8.46 8.74 28.17
N TYR A 94 -7.73 9.36 29.08
CA TYR A 94 -6.45 10.00 28.81
C TYR A 94 -5.32 9.34 29.60
N CYS A 95 -4.17 9.19 28.95
CA CYS A 95 -2.93 8.74 29.56
C CYS A 95 -1.99 9.94 29.74
N SER A 96 -1.86 10.45 30.97
CA SER A 96 -1.05 11.64 31.26
C SER A 96 0.45 11.42 31.06
N GLU A 97 0.95 10.19 31.22
CA GLU A 97 2.38 9.87 31.09
C GLU A 97 2.90 10.16 29.66
N TYR A 98 2.11 9.82 28.65
CA TYR A 98 2.47 9.97 27.24
C TYR A 98 1.74 11.13 26.55
N GLY A 99 0.82 11.79 27.25
CA GLY A 99 0.04 12.90 26.71
C GLY A 99 -0.97 12.49 25.63
N VAL A 100 -1.52 11.27 25.72
CA VAL A 100 -2.32 10.64 24.65
C VAL A 100 -3.77 10.42 25.08
N LEU A 101 -4.71 10.85 24.24
CA LEU A 101 -6.10 10.43 24.29
C LEU A 101 -6.23 9.01 23.75
N VAL A 102 -6.60 8.05 24.60
CA VAL A 102 -6.60 6.62 24.24
C VAL A 102 -7.93 6.21 23.60
N THR A 103 -9.04 6.53 24.26
CA THR A 103 -10.39 6.21 23.79
C THR A 103 -11.31 7.40 24.01
N VAL A 104 -12.31 7.54 23.15
CA VAL A 104 -13.29 8.63 23.14
C VAL A 104 -14.69 8.05 23.09
N ASP A 105 -15.64 8.70 23.77
CA ASP A 105 -17.07 8.40 23.79
C ASP A 105 -17.91 9.66 23.54
N HIS A 106 -18.83 9.55 22.58
CA HIS A 106 -19.75 10.56 22.11
C HIS A 106 -21.18 10.25 22.54
N HIS A 107 -21.65 10.85 23.62
CA HIS A 107 -23.01 10.64 24.15
C HIS A 107 -23.89 11.90 24.06
N ALA A 108 -25.21 11.74 24.19
CA ALA A 108 -26.14 12.87 24.17
C ALA A 108 -25.81 13.87 25.29
N LEU A 109 -26.04 15.17 25.04
CA LEU A 109 -25.77 16.24 26.00
C LEU A 109 -26.39 15.89 27.36
N THR A 110 -25.52 15.71 28.35
CA THR A 110 -25.91 15.27 29.70
C THR A 110 -25.68 16.39 30.70
N PRO A 111 -26.70 16.78 31.47
CA PRO A 111 -26.56 17.80 32.51
C PRO A 111 -25.97 17.22 33.79
N LYS A 112 -24.96 17.91 34.33
CA LYS A 112 -24.41 17.71 35.67
C LYS A 112 -24.85 18.87 36.55
N THR A 113 -25.59 18.59 37.63
CA THR A 113 -26.09 19.59 38.58
C THR A 113 -25.40 19.42 39.92
N ALA A 114 -24.88 20.53 40.47
CA ALA A 114 -24.28 20.54 41.80
C ALA A 114 -25.35 20.81 42.89
N ASP A 115 -25.03 20.46 44.14
CA ASP A 115 -25.86 20.75 45.31
C ASP A 115 -26.02 22.27 45.51
N GLU A 116 -27.27 22.72 45.61
CA GLU A 116 -27.62 24.11 45.98
C GLU A 116 -28.49 24.11 47.25
N PRO A 117 -28.55 25.24 48.01
CA PRO A 117 -29.37 25.31 49.22
C PRO A 117 -30.86 24.96 48.95
N GLY A 118 -31.27 23.75 49.34
CA GLY A 118 -32.63 23.24 49.16
C GLY A 118 -32.88 22.42 47.89
N VAL A 119 -31.88 22.23 47.02
CA VAL A 119 -31.96 21.40 45.81
C VAL A 119 -30.77 20.44 45.77
N ALA A 120 -31.05 19.13 45.86
CA ALA A 120 -30.01 18.11 45.75
C ALA A 120 -29.50 18.00 44.31
N GLY A 121 -28.18 18.09 44.14
CA GLY A 121 -27.46 17.83 42.89
C GLY A 121 -27.52 16.36 42.50
N ASN A 122 -27.21 16.05 41.23
CA ASN A 122 -27.17 14.67 40.75
C ASN A 122 -25.79 14.05 41.02
N THR A 123 -25.69 12.73 41.18
CA THR A 123 -24.42 11.98 41.14
C THR A 123 -24.41 11.14 39.88
N LEU A 124 -23.34 11.20 39.09
CA LEU A 124 -23.23 10.51 37.81
C LEU A 124 -22.03 9.57 37.82
N VAL A 125 -22.26 8.31 37.46
CA VAL A 125 -21.19 7.35 37.23
C VAL A 125 -20.95 7.24 35.73
N ARG A 126 -19.71 7.41 35.29
CA ARG A 126 -19.32 7.31 33.89
C ARG A 126 -18.31 6.20 33.69
N SER A 127 -18.59 5.34 32.71
CA SER A 127 -17.74 4.22 32.33
C SER A 127 -17.36 4.32 30.86
N VAL A 128 -16.10 4.02 30.55
CA VAL A 128 -15.59 3.92 29.17
C VAL A 128 -14.95 2.55 28.98
N VAL A 129 -15.31 1.89 27.89
CA VAL A 129 -14.78 0.57 27.52
C VAL A 129 -13.61 0.75 26.56
N LEU A 130 -12.54 0.01 26.81
CA LEU A 130 -11.35 -0.08 25.98
C LEU A 130 -11.27 -1.49 25.39
N GLU A 131 -11.44 -1.58 24.08
CA GLU A 131 -11.36 -2.86 23.34
C GLU A 131 -10.08 -2.91 22.51
N TYR A 132 -9.23 -3.88 22.84
CA TYR A 132 -8.00 -4.16 22.12
C TYR A 132 -7.53 -5.59 22.46
N LYS A 133 -6.86 -6.25 21.52
CA LYS A 133 -6.44 -7.64 21.73
C LYS A 133 -5.49 -7.76 22.94
N ASP A 134 -5.76 -8.72 23.82
CA ASP A 134 -5.00 -9.01 25.04
C ASP A 134 -4.84 -7.77 25.96
N ILE A 135 -5.75 -6.79 25.87
CA ILE A 135 -5.66 -5.52 26.60
C ILE A 135 -5.68 -5.68 28.12
N ALA A 136 -6.32 -6.73 28.63
CA ALA A 136 -6.34 -7.03 30.06
C ALA A 136 -4.92 -7.34 30.59
N GLU A 137 -4.08 -7.98 29.76
CA GLU A 137 -2.67 -8.24 30.08
C GLU A 137 -1.84 -6.96 29.95
N ILE A 138 -2.00 -6.22 28.84
CA ILE A 138 -1.28 -4.96 28.59
C ILE A 138 -1.58 -3.89 29.65
N THR A 139 -2.78 -3.84 30.20
CA THR A 139 -3.16 -2.90 31.26
C THR A 139 -2.97 -3.46 32.68
N ASN A 140 -2.61 -4.74 32.78
CA ASN A 140 -2.51 -5.50 34.03
C ASN A 140 -3.80 -5.44 34.89
N ILE A 141 -4.96 -5.51 34.23
CA ILE A 141 -6.28 -5.52 34.89
C ILE A 141 -6.80 -6.97 34.93
N THR A 142 -6.71 -7.59 36.11
CA THR A 142 -7.08 -8.99 36.32
C THR A 142 -8.41 -9.17 37.06
N VAL A 143 -8.99 -8.09 37.59
CA VAL A 143 -10.23 -8.12 38.38
C VAL A 143 -11.42 -7.93 37.45
N ASP A 144 -12.42 -8.81 37.53
CA ASP A 144 -13.63 -8.73 36.71
C ASP A 144 -14.44 -7.46 37.00
N ALA A 145 -15.11 -6.93 35.96
CA ALA A 145 -15.95 -5.76 36.08
C ALA A 145 -17.19 -6.05 36.95
N SER A 146 -17.57 -5.09 37.78
CA SER A 146 -18.79 -5.13 38.58
C SER A 146 -20.04 -4.98 37.70
N THR A 147 -21.16 -5.57 38.12
CA THR A 147 -22.41 -5.62 37.33
C THR A 147 -23.03 -4.25 37.03
N TRP A 148 -22.72 -3.21 37.83
CA TRP A 148 -23.18 -1.85 37.57
C TRP A 148 -22.33 -1.12 36.52
N GLN A 149 -21.15 -1.61 36.18
CA GLN A 149 -20.22 -0.92 35.28
C GLN A 149 -20.65 -1.01 33.81
N TYR A 150 -21.46 -2.02 33.42
CA TYR A 150 -21.87 -2.27 32.04
C TYR A 150 -23.35 -2.66 31.91
N ASN A 151 -23.93 -2.44 30.73
CA ASN A 151 -25.33 -2.77 30.45
C ASN A 151 -25.47 -4.22 29.95
N ALA A 152 -26.06 -5.11 30.76
CA ALA A 152 -26.25 -6.52 30.42
C ALA A 152 -27.55 -6.82 29.64
N THR A 153 -28.37 -5.81 29.32
CA THR A 153 -29.75 -6.01 28.80
C THR A 153 -29.81 -6.80 27.51
N GLU A 154 -28.97 -6.47 26.52
CA GLU A 154 -28.95 -7.17 25.22
C GLU A 154 -28.49 -8.63 25.36
N ARG A 155 -27.52 -8.88 26.27
CA ARG A 155 -27.09 -10.24 26.60
C ARG A 155 -28.23 -11.06 27.21
N LEU A 156 -29.02 -10.46 28.11
CA LEU A 156 -30.16 -11.13 28.72
C LEU A 156 -31.27 -11.43 27.70
N LYS A 157 -31.61 -10.47 26.82
CA LYS A 157 -32.55 -10.70 25.70
C LYS A 157 -32.09 -11.82 24.77
N LYS A 158 -30.78 -11.88 24.50
CA LYS A 158 -30.19 -12.95 23.68
C LYS A 158 -30.31 -14.30 24.37
N MET A 159 -29.99 -14.40 25.66
CA MET A 159 -30.20 -15.62 26.45
C MET A 159 -31.66 -16.07 26.44
N ASP A 160 -32.59 -15.13 26.61
CA ASP A 160 -34.04 -15.37 26.55
C ASP A 160 -34.50 -15.92 25.19
N THR A 161 -33.93 -15.39 24.10
CA THR A 161 -34.23 -15.84 22.73
C THR A 161 -33.61 -17.20 22.45
N ASP A 162 -32.38 -17.43 22.91
CA ASP A 162 -31.66 -18.70 22.73
C ASP A 162 -32.34 -19.83 23.52
N VAL A 163 -32.91 -19.55 24.70
CA VAL A 163 -33.73 -20.51 25.46
C VAL A 163 -35.02 -20.85 24.72
N ALA A 164 -35.74 -19.86 24.19
CA ALA A 164 -36.95 -20.10 23.41
C ALA A 164 -36.64 -20.91 22.13
N GLN A 165 -35.55 -20.59 21.43
CA GLN A 165 -35.10 -21.34 20.26
C GLN A 165 -34.72 -22.77 20.62
N ALA A 166 -34.00 -23.00 21.73
CA ALA A 166 -33.67 -24.34 22.18
C ALA A 166 -34.91 -25.20 22.50
N ILE A 167 -36.00 -24.59 22.98
CA ILE A 167 -37.28 -25.27 23.20
C ILE A 167 -37.98 -25.58 21.88
N ILE A 168 -37.96 -24.63 20.92
CA ILE A 168 -38.48 -24.84 19.56
C ILE A 168 -37.75 -26.00 18.87
N ASP A 169 -36.42 -26.02 18.97
CA ASP A 169 -35.58 -27.02 18.31
C ASP A 169 -35.81 -28.44 18.87
N GLN A 170 -36.33 -28.56 20.10
CA GLN A 170 -36.60 -29.84 20.75
C GLN A 170 -37.97 -30.43 20.43
N ASN A 171 -39.01 -29.61 20.38
CA ASN A 171 -40.39 -30.10 20.35
C ASN A 171 -41.26 -29.47 19.25
N GLY A 172 -40.64 -28.70 18.36
CA GLY A 172 -41.32 -27.90 17.33
C GLY A 172 -41.72 -26.50 17.82
N LYS A 173 -42.15 -25.65 16.88
CA LYS A 173 -42.49 -24.23 17.15
C LYS A 173 -43.53 -24.08 18.27
N ASP A 174 -44.62 -24.85 18.19
CA ASP A 174 -45.75 -24.79 19.10
C ASP A 174 -46.17 -26.21 19.48
N TRP A 175 -46.40 -26.49 20.78
CA TRP A 175 -46.77 -27.83 21.25
C TRP A 175 -47.47 -27.79 22.61
N PHE A 176 -48.33 -28.77 22.88
CA PHE A 176 -49.17 -28.81 24.09
C PHE A 176 -49.00 -30.14 24.83
N ILE A 177 -49.02 -30.09 26.18
CA ILE A 177 -48.83 -31.27 27.02
C ILE A 177 -50.19 -31.95 27.23
N GLU A 178 -50.30 -33.20 26.81
CA GLU A 178 -51.50 -34.03 26.93
C GLU A 178 -52.76 -33.30 26.43
N ASP A 179 -53.82 -33.24 27.23
CA ASP A 179 -55.06 -32.55 26.87
C ASP A 179 -55.01 -31.03 27.17
N GLY A 180 -53.86 -30.47 27.51
CA GLY A 180 -53.71 -29.04 27.77
C GLY A 180 -54.15 -28.21 26.57
N PHE A 181 -55.00 -27.20 26.80
CA PHE A 181 -55.57 -26.34 25.76
C PHE A 181 -56.49 -27.05 24.75
N LEU A 182 -56.90 -28.31 25.00
CA LEU A 182 -57.87 -29.01 24.16
C LEU A 182 -59.23 -28.31 24.21
N VAL A 183 -59.83 -28.07 23.04
CA VAL A 183 -61.16 -27.44 22.92
C VAL A 183 -62.25 -28.50 22.78
N THR A 184 -63.24 -28.49 23.66
CA THR A 184 -64.38 -29.41 23.63
C THR A 184 -65.72 -28.65 23.62
N PRO A 185 -66.76 -29.15 22.90
CA PRO A 185 -68.08 -28.54 22.92
C PRO A 185 -68.75 -28.67 24.30
N GLN A 186 -69.30 -27.58 24.83
CA GLN A 186 -70.06 -27.58 26.08
C GLN A 186 -71.33 -26.71 25.95
N GLY A 187 -72.43 -27.34 25.53
CA GLY A 187 -73.72 -26.64 25.33
C GLY A 187 -73.63 -25.64 24.17
N THR A 188 -73.85 -24.34 24.47
CA THR A 188 -73.71 -23.24 23.49
C THR A 188 -72.31 -22.62 23.47
N ALA A 189 -71.41 -23.05 24.36
CA ALA A 189 -70.03 -22.56 24.50
C ALA A 189 -69.01 -23.64 24.15
N PHE A 190 -67.73 -23.25 24.07
CA PHE A 190 -66.60 -24.16 23.89
C PHE A 190 -65.70 -24.07 25.12
N ASN A 191 -65.36 -25.21 25.70
CA ASN A 191 -64.51 -25.31 26.88
C ASN A 191 -63.07 -25.60 26.44
N ILE A 192 -62.12 -24.81 26.93
CA ILE A 192 -60.68 -25.02 26.74
C ILE A 192 -60.12 -25.59 28.02
N LYS A 193 -59.57 -26.80 27.95
CA LYS A 193 -59.09 -27.55 29.11
C LYS A 193 -57.80 -26.97 29.70
N ALA A 194 -57.71 -26.94 31.02
CA ALA A 194 -56.53 -26.52 31.78
C ALA A 194 -55.31 -27.39 31.44
N GLY A 195 -54.13 -26.82 31.54
CA GLY A 195 -52.88 -27.49 31.24
C GLY A 195 -51.78 -26.54 30.79
N ALA A 196 -50.67 -27.11 30.30
CA ALA A 196 -49.53 -26.34 29.83
C ALA A 196 -49.23 -26.60 28.36
N GLY A 197 -48.69 -25.60 27.69
CA GLY A 197 -48.19 -25.68 26.33
C GLY A 197 -47.05 -24.68 26.10
N TYR A 198 -46.52 -24.67 24.89
CA TYR A 198 -45.47 -23.76 24.46
C TYR A 198 -45.88 -23.16 23.13
N VAL A 199 -45.80 -21.83 23.04
CA VAL A 199 -46.09 -21.07 21.82
C VAL A 199 -44.83 -20.32 21.42
N SER A 200 -44.26 -20.66 20.27
CA SER A 200 -42.96 -20.19 19.78
C SER A 200 -41.86 -20.31 20.84
N GLY A 201 -41.78 -21.47 21.51
CA GLY A 201 -40.81 -21.74 22.57
C GLY A 201 -41.11 -21.10 23.93
N ASN A 202 -42.17 -20.29 24.05
CA ASN A 202 -42.55 -19.64 25.31
C ASN A 202 -43.62 -20.45 26.04
N ARG A 203 -43.39 -20.78 27.30
CA ARG A 203 -44.31 -21.59 28.09
C ARG A 203 -45.59 -20.82 28.43
N VAL A 204 -46.74 -21.39 28.11
CA VAL A 204 -48.08 -20.92 28.50
C VAL A 204 -48.72 -21.94 29.44
N THR A 205 -49.34 -21.49 30.53
CA THR A 205 -50.00 -22.36 31.51
C THR A 205 -51.38 -21.81 31.84
N LEU A 206 -52.41 -22.63 31.60
CA LEU A 206 -53.80 -22.33 31.94
C LEU A 206 -54.17 -23.12 33.21
N GLU A 207 -54.43 -22.41 34.31
CA GLU A 207 -54.65 -23.03 35.62
C GLU A 207 -56.02 -23.71 35.77
N PHE A 208 -57.05 -23.20 35.10
CA PHE A 208 -58.43 -23.70 35.17
C PHE A 208 -59.09 -23.68 33.80
N ASP A 209 -60.04 -24.59 33.56
CA ASP A 209 -60.77 -24.67 32.29
C ASP A 209 -61.46 -23.32 31.96
N ARG A 210 -61.33 -22.86 30.71
CA ARG A 210 -61.86 -21.55 30.27
C ARG A 210 -62.95 -21.74 29.23
N ASN A 211 -64.11 -21.13 29.46
CA ASN A 211 -65.21 -21.13 28.48
C ASN A 211 -65.06 -19.96 27.50
N VAL A 212 -65.11 -20.26 26.20
CA VAL A 212 -65.02 -19.31 25.10
C VAL A 212 -66.30 -19.34 24.26
N GLN A 213 -66.80 -18.17 23.90
CA GLN A 213 -67.95 -18.01 23.01
C GLN A 213 -67.47 -17.90 21.56
N VAL A 214 -68.08 -18.66 20.66
CA VAL A 214 -67.81 -18.59 19.22
C VAL A 214 -69.08 -18.12 18.51
N PRO A 215 -69.25 -16.79 18.34
CA PRO A 215 -70.51 -16.21 17.89
C PRO A 215 -70.82 -16.47 16.41
N ASN A 216 -69.79 -16.64 15.58
CA ASN A 216 -69.90 -16.92 14.14
C ASN A 216 -69.25 -18.27 13.83
N LYS A 217 -69.85 -19.07 12.94
CA LYS A 217 -69.32 -20.38 12.51
C LYS A 217 -69.31 -20.45 10.97
N PRO A 218 -68.26 -20.99 10.35
CA PRO A 218 -67.04 -21.54 10.95
C PRO A 218 -66.08 -20.45 11.48
N SER A 219 -65.26 -20.76 12.48
CA SER A 219 -64.22 -19.87 13.04
C SER A 219 -63.09 -20.65 13.70
N PHE A 220 -61.92 -20.03 13.80
CA PHE A 220 -60.73 -20.57 14.45
C PHE A 220 -60.55 -20.00 15.84
N ILE A 221 -59.96 -20.78 16.74
CA ILE A 221 -59.54 -20.38 18.08
C ILE A 221 -58.01 -20.41 18.12
N TYR A 222 -57.39 -19.30 18.53
CA TYR A 222 -55.95 -19.13 18.67
C TYR A 222 -55.55 -18.84 20.12
N VAL A 223 -54.34 -19.24 20.49
CA VAL A 223 -53.62 -18.73 21.66
C VAL A 223 -52.68 -17.61 21.18
N ASP A 224 -52.84 -16.41 21.73
CA ASP A 224 -52.00 -15.24 21.46
C ASP A 224 -51.14 -14.97 22.69
N ALA A 225 -49.85 -15.30 22.61
CA ALA A 225 -48.88 -15.22 23.69
C ALA A 225 -47.87 -14.08 23.48
N TYR A 226 -47.52 -13.36 24.54
CA TYR A 226 -46.51 -12.30 24.52
C TYR A 226 -45.71 -12.28 25.82
N ARG A 227 -44.52 -11.68 25.79
CA ARG A 227 -43.68 -11.54 26.99
C ARG A 227 -43.69 -10.12 27.51
N GLU A 228 -43.78 -9.99 28.82
CA GLU A 228 -43.77 -8.71 29.54
C GLU A 228 -42.92 -8.83 30.81
N GLY A 229 -42.18 -7.76 31.12
CA GLY A 229 -41.37 -7.68 32.34
C GLY A 229 -42.21 -7.22 33.53
N THR A 230 -42.12 -7.93 34.65
CA THR A 230 -42.73 -7.50 35.91
C THR A 230 -41.90 -6.39 36.58
N PRO A 231 -42.48 -5.63 37.54
CA PRO A 231 -41.74 -4.61 38.30
C PRO A 231 -40.50 -5.12 39.05
N ASN A 232 -40.40 -6.43 39.26
CA ASN A 232 -39.27 -7.08 39.93
C ASN A 232 -38.19 -7.55 38.94
N GLY A 233 -38.35 -7.28 37.64
CA GLY A 233 -37.42 -7.65 36.58
C GLY A 233 -37.59 -9.05 36.01
N GLU A 234 -38.59 -9.82 36.47
CA GLU A 234 -38.90 -11.15 35.92
C GLU A 234 -39.66 -11.02 34.59
N GLN A 235 -39.19 -11.70 33.54
CA GLN A 235 -39.87 -11.78 32.25
C GLN A 235 -40.87 -12.93 32.25
N VAL A 236 -42.17 -12.62 32.15
CA VAL A 236 -43.25 -13.61 32.17
C VAL A 236 -43.94 -13.70 30.81
N THR A 237 -44.44 -14.89 30.47
CA THR A 237 -45.26 -15.11 29.26
C THR A 237 -46.74 -14.99 29.64
N LEU A 238 -47.41 -13.99 29.08
CA LEU A 238 -48.85 -13.79 29.17
C LEU A 238 -49.52 -14.28 27.89
N PHE A 239 -50.78 -14.69 27.96
CA PHE A 239 -51.52 -15.13 26.77
C PHE A 239 -53.02 -14.89 26.89
N ASP A 240 -53.68 -14.75 25.75
CA ASP A 240 -55.14 -14.68 25.62
C ASP A 240 -55.67 -15.55 24.47
N PHE A 241 -56.99 -15.75 24.43
CA PHE A 241 -57.65 -16.52 23.38
C PHE A 241 -58.32 -15.61 22.37
N VAL A 242 -58.02 -15.82 21.08
CA VAL A 242 -58.58 -15.03 19.97
C VAL A 242 -59.46 -15.92 19.11
N VAL A 243 -60.71 -15.49 18.88
CA VAL A 243 -61.66 -16.18 17.99
C VAL A 243 -61.88 -15.34 16.75
N THR A 244 -61.61 -15.89 15.57
CA THR A 244 -61.78 -15.18 14.30
C THR A 244 -62.09 -16.14 13.15
N ALA A 245 -62.81 -15.66 12.13
CA ALA A 245 -63.05 -16.40 10.89
C ALA A 245 -61.83 -16.37 9.95
N ASP A 246 -60.98 -15.35 10.08
CA ASP A 246 -59.79 -15.14 9.25
C ASP A 246 -58.56 -15.85 9.83
N GLU A 247 -57.58 -16.16 8.97
CA GLU A 247 -56.28 -16.65 9.45
C GLU A 247 -55.49 -15.56 10.16
N LYS A 248 -54.78 -15.91 11.24
CA LYS A 248 -54.02 -14.96 12.06
C LYS A 248 -52.62 -15.51 12.32
N ASP A 249 -51.62 -14.70 11.96
CA ASP A 249 -50.19 -14.96 12.17
C ASP A 249 -49.60 -14.10 13.30
N ASP A 250 -48.34 -14.40 13.65
CA ASP A 250 -47.52 -13.63 14.58
C ASP A 250 -47.46 -12.14 14.18
N TYR A 251 -47.60 -11.23 15.14
CA TYR A 251 -47.67 -9.80 14.85
C TYR A 251 -47.02 -8.96 15.94
N THR A 252 -46.78 -7.68 15.64
CA THR A 252 -46.33 -6.70 16.64
C THR A 252 -47.46 -5.72 16.91
N ASN A 253 -47.78 -5.50 18.18
CA ASN A 253 -48.86 -4.58 18.55
C ASN A 253 -48.40 -3.11 18.48
N ALA A 254 -49.33 -2.16 18.69
CA ALA A 254 -49.05 -0.73 18.61
C ALA A 254 -48.00 -0.22 19.62
N ASN A 255 -47.71 -1.00 20.67
CA ASN A 255 -46.72 -0.69 21.69
C ASN A 255 -45.34 -1.34 21.40
N GLY A 256 -45.16 -1.97 20.24
CA GLY A 256 -43.90 -2.60 19.85
C GLY A 256 -43.66 -3.97 20.50
N VAL A 257 -44.65 -4.55 21.19
CA VAL A 257 -44.53 -5.89 21.80
C VAL A 257 -44.84 -6.94 20.74
N LYS A 258 -43.98 -7.96 20.66
CA LYS A 258 -44.14 -9.09 19.74
C LYS A 258 -45.10 -10.13 20.33
N HIS A 259 -46.13 -10.47 19.57
CA HIS A 259 -47.13 -11.46 19.87
C HIS A 259 -46.91 -12.70 19.00
N PHE A 260 -46.95 -13.86 19.64
CA PHE A 260 -46.78 -15.19 19.05
C PHE A 260 -48.13 -15.91 19.09
N VAL A 261 -48.62 -16.34 17.93
CA VAL A 261 -50.00 -16.81 17.74
C VAL A 261 -49.99 -18.27 17.27
N CYS A 262 -50.66 -19.16 18.01
CA CYS A 262 -50.83 -20.56 17.66
C CYS A 262 -52.31 -20.91 17.46
N LYS A 263 -52.65 -21.51 16.32
CA LYS A 263 -54.00 -22.04 16.04
C LYS A 263 -54.21 -23.33 16.83
N ILE A 264 -55.27 -23.44 17.62
CA ILE A 264 -55.52 -24.62 18.47
C ILE A 264 -56.78 -25.40 18.11
N ALA A 265 -57.79 -24.77 17.49
CA ALA A 265 -59.00 -25.47 17.06
C ALA A 265 -59.73 -24.73 15.94
N GLN A 266 -60.54 -25.48 15.18
CA GLN A 266 -61.54 -24.94 14.26
C GLN A 266 -62.93 -25.41 14.66
N VAL A 267 -63.86 -24.46 14.82
CA VAL A 267 -65.29 -24.73 15.00
C VAL A 267 -65.95 -24.72 13.62
N LEU A 268 -66.56 -25.84 13.24
CA LEU A 268 -67.21 -26.02 11.95
C LEU A 268 -68.64 -25.46 11.93
N GLY A 269 -69.20 -25.31 10.73
CA GLY A 269 -70.54 -24.74 10.54
C GLY A 269 -71.67 -25.50 11.24
N ASP A 270 -71.49 -26.80 11.49
CA ASP A 270 -72.42 -27.65 12.23
C ASP A 270 -72.22 -27.62 13.76
N GLY A 271 -71.19 -26.91 14.25
CA GLY A 271 -70.84 -26.80 15.67
C GLY A 271 -69.92 -27.90 16.19
N SER A 272 -69.46 -28.82 15.34
CA SER A 272 -68.38 -29.75 15.69
C SER A 272 -67.03 -29.02 15.77
N VAL A 273 -66.09 -29.58 16.55
CA VAL A 273 -64.75 -29.01 16.78
C VAL A 273 -63.71 -29.93 16.17
N SER A 274 -62.84 -29.38 15.32
CA SER A 274 -61.60 -30.01 14.90
C SER A 274 -60.47 -29.53 15.81
N ASP A 275 -59.78 -30.47 16.46
CA ASP A 275 -58.52 -30.17 17.14
C ASP A 275 -57.46 -29.83 16.09
N LEU A 276 -56.83 -28.67 16.25
CA LEU A 276 -55.76 -28.19 15.37
C LEU A 276 -54.48 -27.89 16.17
N ARG A 277 -54.42 -28.29 17.45
CA ARG A 277 -53.18 -28.22 18.22
C ARG A 277 -52.11 -29.01 17.46
N PRO A 278 -50.94 -28.43 17.20
CA PRO A 278 -49.84 -29.19 16.64
C PRO A 278 -49.50 -30.32 17.61
N GLU A 279 -49.43 -31.56 17.11
CA GLU A 279 -48.73 -32.61 17.84
C GLU A 279 -47.28 -32.16 17.99
N GLY A 280 -46.76 -32.19 19.21
CA GLY A 280 -45.36 -31.83 19.42
C GLY A 280 -44.50 -32.69 18.50
N GLU A 281 -43.71 -32.04 17.65
CA GLU A 281 -42.67 -32.73 16.89
C GLU A 281 -41.63 -33.12 17.92
N SER A 282 -41.80 -34.27 18.57
CA SER A 282 -40.73 -34.84 19.39
C SER A 282 -39.50 -34.82 18.50
N ALA A 283 -38.41 -34.15 18.91
CA ALA A 283 -37.18 -34.19 18.15
C ALA A 283 -36.74 -35.65 18.00
N ASP A 284 -37.20 -36.29 16.94
CA ASP A 284 -36.54 -37.45 16.40
C ASP A 284 -35.23 -36.93 15.84
N ARG A 285 -34.16 -37.65 16.17
CA ARG A 285 -32.78 -37.29 15.88
C ARG A 285 -32.56 -36.98 14.39
N SER A 286 -33.51 -37.34 13.51
CA SER A 286 -33.55 -37.01 12.08
C SER A 286 -33.46 -35.52 11.74
N TRP A 287 -34.03 -34.61 12.56
CA TRP A 287 -34.02 -33.17 12.25
C TRP A 287 -32.72 -32.48 12.70
N VAL A 288 -32.11 -32.96 13.79
CA VAL A 288 -30.78 -32.54 14.27
C VAL A 288 -29.64 -33.27 13.53
N THR A 289 -29.89 -34.39 12.84
CA THR A 289 -28.85 -35.18 12.14
C THR A 289 -28.18 -34.52 10.93
N GLN A 290 -28.53 -33.28 10.54
CA GLN A 290 -27.70 -32.55 9.58
C GLN A 290 -26.58 -31.72 10.23
N SER A 291 -26.57 -31.57 11.57
CA SER A 291 -25.61 -30.72 12.26
C SER A 291 -25.20 -31.31 13.63
N PHE A 292 -24.21 -32.20 13.58
CA PHE A 292 -23.36 -32.72 14.68
C PHE A 292 -23.85 -33.91 15.55
N ALA A 293 -22.99 -34.95 15.53
CA ALA A 293 -22.59 -35.85 16.61
C ALA A 293 -23.56 -36.89 17.21
N THR A 294 -23.47 -38.14 16.72
CA THR A 294 -23.77 -39.33 17.56
C THR A 294 -22.87 -39.29 18.79
N VAL A 295 -23.43 -39.45 19.99
CA VAL A 295 -22.63 -39.51 21.22
C VAL A 295 -22.37 -40.97 21.56
N ILE A 296 -21.11 -41.37 21.65
CA ILE A 296 -20.68 -42.75 21.93
C ILE A 296 -20.04 -42.81 23.32
N SER A 297 -20.40 -43.85 24.07
CA SER A 297 -20.07 -43.91 25.49
C SER A 297 -18.63 -44.36 25.75
N HIS A 298 -18.07 -45.26 24.93
CA HIS A 298 -16.69 -45.75 25.06
C HIS A 298 -16.08 -46.26 23.73
N VAL A 299 -14.76 -46.45 23.70
CA VAL A 299 -14.00 -46.80 22.47
C VAL A 299 -14.44 -48.12 21.81
N GLU A 300 -14.82 -49.15 22.57
CA GLU A 300 -15.27 -50.42 21.97
C GLU A 300 -16.64 -50.33 21.27
N GLU A 301 -17.48 -49.35 21.63
CA GLU A 301 -18.72 -49.04 20.93
C GLU A 301 -18.41 -48.20 19.68
N LEU A 302 -17.45 -47.28 19.79
CA LEU A 302 -16.93 -46.46 18.70
C LEU A 302 -16.40 -47.31 17.53
N LYS A 303 -15.60 -48.35 17.82
CA LYS A 303 -15.06 -49.26 16.79
C LYS A 303 -16.15 -50.04 16.05
N LYS A 304 -17.33 -50.23 16.64
CA LYS A 304 -18.47 -50.93 16.04
C LYS A 304 -19.37 -50.01 15.23
N TYR A 305 -19.18 -48.69 15.31
CA TYR A 305 -20.01 -47.68 14.66
C TYR A 305 -19.30 -47.12 13.40
N PRO A 306 -19.58 -47.65 12.20
CA PRO A 306 -18.98 -47.15 10.98
C PRO A 306 -19.61 -45.80 10.60
N GLY A 307 -18.78 -44.77 10.42
CA GLY A 307 -19.27 -43.52 9.87
C GLY A 307 -19.71 -43.68 8.41
N ARG A 308 -20.73 -42.92 8.03
CA ARG A 308 -21.40 -43.03 6.73
C ARG A 308 -20.86 -42.03 5.71
N ILE A 309 -20.37 -40.88 6.18
CA ILE A 309 -19.85 -39.79 5.34
C ILE A 309 -18.56 -39.22 5.95
N VAL A 310 -17.57 -38.90 5.12
CA VAL A 310 -16.31 -38.29 5.57
C VAL A 310 -16.62 -36.93 6.22
N GLY A 311 -16.03 -36.67 7.38
CA GLY A 311 -16.30 -35.48 8.19
C GLY A 311 -17.53 -35.61 9.11
N GLN A 312 -18.26 -36.74 9.09
CA GLN A 312 -19.29 -37.02 10.09
C GLN A 312 -18.67 -36.88 11.48
N GLN A 313 -19.30 -36.12 12.37
CA GLN A 313 -18.78 -35.88 13.70
C GLN A 313 -19.50 -36.75 14.72
N ILE A 314 -18.84 -37.04 15.84
CA ILE A 314 -19.36 -37.73 17.03
C ILE A 314 -18.65 -37.21 18.28
N GLU A 315 -19.21 -37.48 19.45
CA GLU A 315 -18.60 -37.13 20.73
C GLU A 315 -18.39 -38.39 21.57
N LEU A 316 -17.18 -38.57 22.11
CA LEU A 316 -16.83 -39.71 22.97
C LEU A 316 -16.82 -39.25 24.44
N LEU A 317 -17.71 -39.81 25.26
CA LEU A 317 -17.97 -39.34 26.63
C LEU A 317 -16.95 -39.79 27.68
N GLY A 318 -16.31 -40.98 27.57
CA GLY A 318 -15.44 -41.44 28.65
C GLY A 318 -14.60 -42.71 28.44
N TYR A 319 -13.66 -42.91 29.37
CA TYR A 319 -12.64 -43.96 29.50
C TYR A 319 -13.25 -45.33 29.86
N PHE A 320 -12.60 -46.44 29.48
CA PHE A 320 -12.88 -47.77 30.05
C PHE A 320 -11.74 -48.25 30.96
N GLU A 321 -10.47 -47.90 30.69
CA GLU A 321 -9.31 -48.23 31.56
C GLU A 321 -8.26 -47.09 31.63
N LYS A 322 -7.38 -47.10 32.65
CA LYS A 322 -6.38 -46.04 32.86
C LYS A 322 -5.27 -46.09 31.80
N GLY A 323 -5.39 -45.32 30.71
CA GLY A 323 -4.34 -45.15 29.68
C GLY A 323 -4.82 -45.05 28.23
N ASP A 324 -6.12 -45.12 27.99
CA ASP A 324 -6.81 -45.11 26.67
C ASP A 324 -7.14 -43.68 26.14
N GLY A 325 -6.84 -42.63 26.91
CA GLY A 325 -6.86 -41.23 26.46
C GLY A 325 -8.24 -40.57 26.29
N GLY A 326 -9.31 -41.09 26.92
CA GLY A 326 -10.73 -40.75 26.68
C GLY A 326 -11.21 -39.28 26.81
N GLY A 327 -12.29 -38.97 26.07
CA GLY A 327 -13.02 -37.69 26.07
C GLY A 327 -12.72 -36.78 24.86
N GLY A 328 -13.73 -36.43 24.04
CA GLY A 328 -13.60 -35.38 23.00
C GLY A 328 -14.37 -35.64 21.69
N SER A 329 -14.46 -34.62 20.84
CA SER A 329 -15.12 -34.71 19.52
C SER A 329 -14.24 -35.46 18.51
N LEU A 330 -14.82 -36.41 17.79
CA LEU A 330 -14.18 -37.14 16.70
C LEU A 330 -14.90 -36.90 15.38
N ILE A 331 -14.18 -37.16 14.29
CA ILE A 331 -14.64 -37.03 12.92
C ILE A 331 -14.32 -38.31 12.14
N TRP A 332 -15.24 -38.72 11.27
CA TRP A 332 -15.11 -39.91 10.45
C TRP A 332 -14.21 -39.66 9.24
N MET A 333 -13.29 -40.58 8.98
CA MET A 333 -12.41 -40.54 7.83
C MET A 333 -12.26 -41.93 7.22
N THR A 334 -12.30 -42.01 5.89
CA THR A 334 -11.99 -43.26 5.17
C THR A 334 -10.49 -43.57 5.17
N ASN A 335 -9.65 -42.52 5.21
CA ASN A 335 -8.20 -42.61 5.29
C ASN A 335 -7.70 -41.74 6.47
N PRO A 336 -7.09 -42.31 7.53
CA PRO A 336 -6.68 -41.60 8.72
C PRO A 336 -5.30 -40.94 8.54
N PRO A 337 -4.88 -40.10 9.49
CA PRO A 337 -3.47 -39.72 9.66
C PRO A 337 -2.57 -40.96 9.80
N HIS A 338 -1.43 -40.99 9.12
CA HIS A 338 -0.53 -42.14 8.94
C HIS A 338 0.31 -42.53 10.18
N LEU A 339 0.21 -41.77 11.28
CA LEU A 339 1.06 -41.90 12.48
C LEU A 339 0.32 -41.67 13.81
N ALA A 340 -1.01 -41.77 13.81
CA ALA A 340 -1.79 -41.60 15.02
C ALA A 340 -1.85 -42.91 15.82
N ASN A 341 -1.46 -42.86 17.09
CA ASN A 341 -1.57 -43.97 18.03
C ASN A 341 -3.05 -44.23 18.41
N ASP A 342 -3.32 -45.37 19.06
CA ASP A 342 -4.68 -45.80 19.50
C ASP A 342 -5.41 -44.80 20.43
N ALA A 343 -4.73 -43.72 20.87
CA ALA A 343 -5.33 -42.63 21.65
C ALA A 343 -5.95 -41.51 20.77
N THR A 344 -5.63 -41.47 19.47
CA THR A 344 -5.96 -40.34 18.57
C THR A 344 -6.73 -40.75 17.31
N VAL A 345 -6.57 -42.00 16.86
CA VAL A 345 -7.31 -42.61 15.73
C VAL A 345 -7.87 -43.97 16.15
N PHE A 346 -9.14 -44.23 15.80
CA PHE A 346 -9.86 -45.44 16.17
C PHE A 346 -10.37 -46.14 14.91
N GLU A 347 -9.80 -47.31 14.58
CA GLU A 347 -10.20 -48.13 13.44
C GLU A 347 -11.52 -48.87 13.72
N THR A 348 -12.41 -48.96 12.73
CA THR A 348 -13.67 -49.71 12.90
C THR A 348 -13.53 -51.18 12.55
N THR A 349 -14.13 -52.05 13.36
CA THR A 349 -14.09 -53.51 13.15
C THR A 349 -14.98 -53.99 12.01
N ASN A 350 -15.98 -53.18 11.61
CA ASN A 350 -17.07 -53.60 10.70
C ASN A 350 -17.09 -52.85 9.35
N ALA A 351 -16.16 -51.92 9.12
CA ALA A 351 -16.06 -51.17 7.87
C ALA A 351 -14.63 -50.64 7.65
N SER A 352 -14.31 -50.26 6.42
CA SER A 352 -13.04 -49.61 6.07
C SER A 352 -13.10 -48.11 6.40
N GLY A 353 -12.70 -47.73 7.62
CA GLY A 353 -12.68 -46.33 8.05
C GLY A 353 -12.30 -46.13 9.51
N TYR A 354 -12.14 -44.87 9.90
CA TYR A 354 -11.49 -44.47 11.14
C TYR A 354 -12.17 -43.25 11.75
N TRP A 355 -12.24 -43.21 13.08
CA TRP A 355 -12.60 -42.02 13.84
C TRP A 355 -11.34 -41.29 14.31
N VAL A 356 -11.26 -39.99 14.04
CA VAL A 356 -10.08 -39.15 14.32
C VAL A 356 -10.50 -38.01 15.23
N ARG A 357 -9.70 -37.66 16.24
CA ARG A 357 -10.03 -36.52 17.13
C ARG A 357 -10.03 -35.18 16.36
N ARG A 358 -11.06 -34.37 16.54
CA ARG A 358 -11.28 -33.08 15.83
C ARG A 358 -10.21 -32.03 16.15
N ASN A 359 -9.79 -31.94 17.41
CA ASN A 359 -8.75 -31.01 17.86
C ASN A 359 -7.33 -31.59 17.77
N LEU A 360 -7.16 -32.67 17.01
CA LEU A 360 -5.85 -33.23 16.77
C LEU A 360 -5.06 -32.25 15.90
N THR A 361 -4.00 -31.70 16.48
CA THR A 361 -3.03 -30.89 15.73
C THR A 361 -2.00 -31.84 15.13
N ILE A 362 -1.97 -31.93 13.81
CA ILE A 362 -1.06 -32.84 13.08
C ILE A 362 -0.11 -32.08 12.16
N THR A 363 1.03 -32.69 11.87
CA THR A 363 1.91 -32.27 10.77
C THR A 363 1.37 -32.81 9.43
N PRO A 364 1.70 -32.19 8.29
CA PRO A 364 1.39 -32.74 6.97
C PRO A 364 1.77 -34.23 6.83
N GLU A 365 2.95 -34.62 7.29
CA GLU A 365 3.45 -36.00 7.23
C GLU A 365 2.55 -36.95 8.02
N GLN A 366 2.19 -36.55 9.25
CA GLN A 366 1.22 -37.30 10.06
C GLN A 366 -0.14 -37.37 9.36
N ALA A 367 -0.52 -36.37 8.57
CA ALA A 367 -1.76 -36.35 7.80
C ALA A 367 -1.81 -37.34 6.62
N GLY A 368 -0.70 -38.04 6.34
CA GLY A 368 -0.53 -38.86 5.15
C GLY A 368 -0.33 -38.03 3.89
N TRP A 369 0.17 -36.80 4.04
CA TRP A 369 0.65 -35.99 2.92
C TRP A 369 1.79 -36.72 2.21
N GLN A 370 1.71 -36.76 0.89
CA GLN A 370 2.69 -37.33 -0.01
C GLN A 370 2.95 -36.32 -1.12
N PRO A 371 4.17 -35.75 -1.20
CA PRO A 371 4.46 -34.59 -2.05
C PRO A 371 4.11 -34.82 -3.52
N ASN A 372 4.30 -36.04 -4.03
CA ASN A 372 4.15 -36.36 -5.47
C ASN A 372 2.89 -37.20 -5.76
N LYS A 373 1.95 -37.29 -4.81
CA LYS A 373 0.77 -38.17 -4.94
C LYS A 373 -0.53 -37.47 -4.60
N ASN A 374 -0.60 -36.84 -3.44
CA ASN A 374 -1.81 -36.18 -2.95
C ASN A 374 -1.58 -34.72 -2.53
N GLY A 375 -0.32 -34.33 -2.27
CA GLY A 375 0.11 -32.95 -2.07
C GLY A 375 -0.82 -32.12 -1.17
N PRO A 376 -1.07 -30.85 -1.51
CA PRO A 376 -1.95 -29.99 -0.71
C PRO A 376 -3.42 -30.43 -0.77
N ALA A 377 -3.84 -31.23 -1.76
CA ALA A 377 -5.22 -31.71 -1.84
C ALA A 377 -5.58 -32.61 -0.64
N ARG A 378 -4.61 -33.37 -0.11
CA ARG A 378 -4.79 -34.14 1.14
C ARG A 378 -4.99 -33.21 2.33
N ILE A 379 -4.17 -32.17 2.45
CA ILE A 379 -4.27 -31.18 3.53
C ILE A 379 -5.63 -30.48 3.47
N ARG A 380 -6.03 -29.99 2.29
CA ARG A 380 -7.33 -29.36 2.04
C ARG A 380 -8.50 -30.25 2.46
N ALA A 381 -8.49 -31.53 2.11
CA ALA A 381 -9.57 -32.46 2.49
C ALA A 381 -9.72 -32.58 4.01
N LEU A 382 -8.60 -32.59 4.74
CA LEU A 382 -8.58 -32.68 6.20
C LEU A 382 -8.99 -31.36 6.87
N LEU A 383 -8.56 -30.21 6.34
CA LEU A 383 -9.03 -28.90 6.77
C LEU A 383 -10.55 -28.74 6.61
N ASN A 384 -11.10 -29.17 5.46
CA ASN A 384 -12.54 -29.20 5.23
C ASN A 384 -13.29 -30.11 6.20
N ALA A 385 -12.68 -31.21 6.62
CA ALA A 385 -13.22 -32.11 7.65
C ALA A 385 -13.08 -31.57 9.08
N GLY A 386 -12.39 -30.44 9.28
CA GLY A 386 -12.27 -29.76 10.57
C GLY A 386 -11.02 -30.12 11.39
N LEU A 387 -10.00 -30.74 10.79
CA LEU A 387 -8.70 -30.94 11.45
C LEU A 387 -7.89 -29.65 11.49
N SER A 388 -7.01 -29.56 12.49
CA SER A 388 -6.02 -28.48 12.63
C SER A 388 -4.62 -29.00 12.35
N PHE A 389 -3.74 -28.12 11.86
CA PHE A 389 -2.36 -28.45 11.57
C PHE A 389 -1.40 -27.68 12.48
N ALA A 390 -0.29 -28.33 12.84
CA ALA A 390 0.78 -27.69 13.58
C ALA A 390 1.32 -26.51 12.77
N LYS A 391 1.48 -25.35 13.41
CA LYS A 391 2.03 -24.18 12.75
C LYS A 391 3.53 -24.36 12.51
N PRO A 392 3.98 -24.39 11.25
CA PRO A 392 5.40 -24.50 10.94
C PRO A 392 6.14 -23.22 11.32
N LYS A 393 7.44 -23.33 11.59
CA LYS A 393 8.30 -22.16 11.80
C LYS A 393 8.69 -21.56 10.46
N ARG A 394 8.68 -20.23 10.39
CA ARG A 394 9.25 -19.47 9.27
C ARG A 394 10.69 -19.90 9.01
N LEU A 395 11.01 -20.19 7.75
CA LEU A 395 12.32 -20.64 7.28
C LEU A 395 13.21 -19.46 6.89
N THR A 396 12.65 -18.46 6.19
CA THR A 396 13.38 -17.26 5.75
C THR A 396 12.41 -16.09 5.48
N SER A 397 12.95 -14.97 5.03
CA SER A 397 12.22 -13.80 4.54
C SER A 397 12.68 -13.45 3.12
N LEU A 398 11.96 -12.57 2.43
CA LEU A 398 12.43 -12.02 1.16
C LEU A 398 13.75 -11.24 1.37
N GLN A 399 13.88 -10.53 2.50
CA GLN A 399 15.15 -9.90 2.92
C GLN A 399 16.25 -10.94 3.25
N GLY A 400 15.87 -12.10 3.79
CA GLY A 400 16.77 -13.22 4.04
C GLY A 400 17.31 -13.80 2.73
N GLN A 401 16.48 -13.81 1.66
CA GLN A 401 16.95 -14.13 0.31
C GLN A 401 17.89 -13.06 -0.25
N ALA A 402 17.64 -11.77 0.02
CA ALA A 402 18.55 -10.68 -0.34
C ALA A 402 19.96 -10.85 0.25
N ALA A 403 20.07 -11.23 1.53
CA ALA A 403 21.36 -11.53 2.15
C ALA A 403 22.10 -12.71 1.44
N ARG A 404 21.35 -13.71 0.97
CA ARG A 404 21.93 -14.86 0.26
C ARG A 404 22.34 -14.51 -1.16
N TRP A 405 21.56 -13.70 -1.87
CA TRP A 405 21.93 -13.14 -3.16
C TRP A 405 23.22 -12.31 -3.06
N ALA A 406 23.35 -11.48 -2.04
CA ALA A 406 24.57 -10.71 -1.77
C ALA A 406 25.80 -11.60 -1.49
N SER A 407 25.59 -12.80 -0.92
CA SER A 407 26.65 -13.80 -0.71
C SER A 407 27.01 -14.62 -1.97
N GLY A 408 26.42 -14.32 -3.13
CA GLY A 408 26.66 -15.04 -4.39
C GLY A 408 25.86 -16.34 -4.56
N GLN A 409 24.87 -16.61 -3.70
CA GLN A 409 24.02 -17.79 -3.81
C GLN A 409 22.92 -17.60 -4.87
N LYS A 410 22.37 -18.71 -5.38
CA LYS A 410 21.21 -18.70 -6.30
C LYS A 410 19.94 -18.20 -5.62
N ALA A 411 19.67 -18.67 -4.38
CA ALA A 411 18.49 -18.36 -3.57
C ALA A 411 17.20 -18.19 -4.40
N PRO A 412 16.76 -19.27 -5.07
CA PRO A 412 15.69 -19.20 -6.07
C PRO A 412 14.32 -18.96 -5.42
N ILE A 413 13.60 -17.99 -5.98
CA ILE A 413 12.24 -17.63 -5.56
C ILE A 413 11.26 -17.88 -6.71
N CYS A 414 10.00 -18.19 -6.40
CA CYS A 414 8.95 -18.43 -7.38
C CYS A 414 7.73 -17.58 -7.07
N PHE A 415 7.04 -17.09 -8.10
CA PHE A 415 5.74 -16.44 -7.96
C PHE A 415 4.65 -17.29 -8.61
N PHE A 416 3.68 -17.72 -7.81
CA PHE A 416 2.56 -18.58 -8.21
C PHE A 416 1.27 -17.77 -8.22
N GLY A 417 0.61 -17.66 -9.37
CA GLY A 417 -0.55 -16.79 -9.49
C GLY A 417 -1.30 -16.92 -10.80
N ASP A 418 -2.18 -15.95 -11.06
CA ASP A 418 -3.04 -15.92 -12.23
C ASP A 418 -2.41 -15.19 -13.44
N SER A 419 -3.25 -14.62 -14.33
CA SER A 419 -2.83 -13.85 -15.50
C SER A 419 -1.97 -12.62 -15.17
N THR A 420 -2.08 -12.09 -13.96
CA THR A 420 -1.26 -10.95 -13.49
C THR A 420 0.14 -11.37 -13.02
N THR A 421 0.37 -12.68 -12.88
CA THR A 421 1.70 -13.29 -12.71
C THR A 421 2.28 -13.80 -14.02
N ASP A 422 1.43 -14.40 -14.85
CA ASP A 422 1.77 -14.95 -16.17
C ASP A 422 2.55 -13.92 -17.02
N GLY A 423 2.09 -12.66 -17.03
CA GLY A 423 2.68 -11.58 -17.84
C GLY A 423 1.76 -11.10 -18.96
N ARG A 424 0.44 -11.35 -18.83
CA ARG A 424 -0.55 -10.94 -19.82
C ARG A 424 -0.51 -9.42 -20.05
N ILE A 425 -0.67 -8.99 -21.31
CA ILE A 425 -0.60 -7.59 -21.81
C ILE A 425 0.81 -7.05 -22.00
N THR A 426 1.83 -7.62 -21.37
CA THR A 426 3.22 -7.17 -21.59
C THR A 426 3.67 -7.34 -23.05
N THR A 427 4.53 -6.47 -23.55
CA THR A 427 5.12 -6.56 -24.89
C THR A 427 6.22 -7.63 -24.95
N ILE A 428 6.44 -8.17 -26.14
CA ILE A 428 7.57 -9.09 -26.44
C ILE A 428 8.37 -8.62 -27.66
N ASP A 429 8.03 -7.44 -28.18
CA ASP A 429 8.62 -6.89 -29.38
C ASP A 429 10.09 -6.57 -29.07
N GLY A 430 11.01 -6.87 -30.00
CA GLY A 430 12.46 -6.71 -29.80
C GLY A 430 13.21 -7.95 -29.31
N VAL A 431 12.54 -8.94 -28.70
CA VAL A 431 13.21 -10.16 -28.20
C VAL A 431 13.11 -11.31 -29.21
N ILE A 432 14.22 -11.62 -29.88
CA ILE A 432 14.33 -12.73 -30.83
C ILE A 432 14.04 -14.06 -30.11
N GLY A 433 12.94 -14.71 -30.48
CA GLY A 433 12.53 -16.01 -29.91
C GLY A 433 11.44 -15.91 -28.84
N ALA A 434 11.08 -14.70 -28.39
CA ALA A 434 9.95 -14.52 -27.48
C ALA A 434 8.62 -14.92 -28.13
N THR A 435 7.93 -15.88 -27.54
CA THR A 435 6.57 -16.24 -27.93
C THR A 435 5.62 -15.91 -26.79
N LYS A 436 4.72 -14.96 -27.02
CA LYS A 436 3.75 -14.46 -26.03
C LYS A 436 2.91 -15.56 -25.39
N TRP A 437 2.84 -16.75 -26.01
CA TRP A 437 1.60 -17.49 -25.93
C TRP A 437 1.64 -18.98 -26.35
N ASN A 438 1.12 -19.86 -25.46
CA ASN A 438 0.53 -21.17 -25.81
C ASN A 438 -0.69 -21.49 -24.88
N ILE A 439 -1.91 -21.63 -25.43
CA ILE A 439 -3.22 -21.64 -24.64
C ILE A 439 -3.36 -22.92 -23.88
N ASN A 440 -2.66 -23.90 -24.40
CA ASN A 440 -2.93 -25.28 -24.17
C ASN A 440 -1.72 -25.92 -23.50
N ARG A 441 -1.01 -25.18 -22.64
CA ARG A 441 -0.10 -25.80 -21.66
C ARG A 441 -0.89 -26.49 -20.57
N LEU A 442 -2.17 -26.17 -20.42
CA LEU A 442 -3.11 -26.98 -19.67
C LEU A 442 -3.69 -28.06 -20.60
N ILE A 443 -3.79 -29.29 -20.10
CA ILE A 443 -4.57 -30.37 -20.71
C ILE A 443 -5.78 -30.57 -19.80
N ASP A 444 -6.98 -30.45 -20.35
CA ASP A 444 -8.24 -30.54 -19.60
C ASP A 444 -8.24 -29.65 -18.33
N GLU A 445 -7.78 -28.42 -18.50
CA GLU A 445 -7.60 -27.41 -17.44
C GLU A 445 -6.55 -27.71 -16.36
N ALA A 446 -5.83 -28.83 -16.41
CA ALA A 446 -4.76 -29.17 -15.47
C ALA A 446 -3.36 -28.91 -16.06
N VAL A 447 -2.39 -28.61 -15.19
CA VAL A 447 -0.97 -28.53 -15.56
C VAL A 447 -0.47 -29.96 -15.79
N PRO A 448 -0.01 -30.31 -17.01
CA PRO A 448 0.47 -31.64 -17.35
C PRO A 448 1.69 -32.01 -16.51
N ASP A 449 1.77 -33.30 -16.16
CA ASP A 449 2.93 -33.85 -15.47
C ASP A 449 4.13 -33.97 -16.44
N GLY A 450 5.33 -33.66 -15.94
CA GLY A 450 6.60 -33.86 -16.66
C GLY A 450 6.93 -32.86 -17.78
N ILE A 451 6.11 -31.84 -18.05
CA ILE A 451 6.46 -30.80 -19.03
C ILE A 451 7.15 -29.62 -18.34
N VAL A 452 8.30 -29.22 -18.89
CA VAL A 452 9.14 -28.14 -18.37
C VAL A 452 8.73 -26.80 -18.98
N TYR A 453 8.30 -25.87 -18.14
CA TYR A 453 7.94 -24.49 -18.52
C TYR A 453 8.63 -23.50 -17.58
N ASP A 454 9.26 -22.45 -18.11
CA ASP A 454 10.05 -21.51 -17.29
C ASP A 454 9.49 -20.07 -17.27
N HIS A 455 8.62 -19.73 -18.23
CA HIS A 455 8.08 -18.36 -18.42
C HIS A 455 9.17 -17.29 -18.25
N ASP A 456 10.35 -17.55 -18.81
CA ASP A 456 11.56 -16.77 -18.61
C ASP A 456 11.67 -15.62 -19.62
N ASP A 457 12.87 -15.02 -19.71
CA ASP A 457 13.15 -13.94 -20.65
C ASP A 457 12.91 -14.32 -22.13
N SER A 458 12.92 -15.62 -22.45
CA SER A 458 12.65 -16.13 -23.81
C SER A 458 11.17 -16.33 -24.10
N GLU A 459 10.26 -16.13 -23.14
CA GLU A 459 8.82 -16.28 -23.34
C GLU A 459 8.09 -14.97 -23.02
N VAL A 460 8.32 -14.41 -21.83
CA VAL A 460 7.63 -13.23 -21.28
C VAL A 460 8.63 -12.24 -20.67
N PRO A 461 9.55 -11.65 -21.46
CA PRO A 461 10.64 -10.80 -20.98
C PRO A 461 10.22 -9.61 -20.10
N ASN A 462 9.03 -9.08 -20.32
CA ASN A 462 8.51 -7.91 -19.60
C ASN A 462 7.58 -8.27 -18.42
N ALA A 463 7.41 -9.57 -18.11
CA ALA A 463 6.77 -9.98 -16.87
C ALA A 463 7.57 -9.51 -15.65
N TYR A 464 6.89 -9.21 -14.53
CA TYR A 464 7.52 -8.52 -13.39
C TYR A 464 8.58 -9.42 -12.72
N THR A 465 8.41 -10.74 -12.81
CA THR A 465 9.31 -11.78 -12.31
C THR A 465 10.66 -11.73 -13.03
N ASN A 466 10.62 -11.62 -14.36
CA ASN A 466 11.78 -11.54 -15.23
C ASN A 466 12.48 -10.17 -15.10
N VAL A 467 11.71 -9.09 -15.01
CA VAL A 467 12.23 -7.75 -14.71
C VAL A 467 12.94 -7.74 -13.33
N LEU A 468 12.31 -8.30 -12.31
CA LEU A 468 12.87 -8.40 -10.95
C LEU A 468 14.18 -9.20 -10.94
N GLN A 469 14.25 -10.31 -11.68
CA GLN A 469 15.48 -11.09 -11.82
C GLN A 469 16.63 -10.23 -12.35
N ARG A 470 16.41 -9.47 -13.43
CA ARG A 470 17.45 -8.62 -14.02
C ARG A 470 17.93 -7.56 -13.04
N MET A 471 17.00 -6.91 -12.33
CA MET A 471 17.32 -5.93 -11.29
C MET A 471 18.15 -6.54 -10.16
N LEU A 472 17.76 -7.71 -9.63
CA LEU A 472 18.47 -8.38 -8.55
C LEU A 472 19.86 -8.86 -8.99
N ARG A 473 20.00 -9.43 -10.20
CA ARG A 473 21.30 -9.87 -10.74
C ARG A 473 22.27 -8.73 -10.88
N GLU A 474 21.78 -7.59 -11.37
CA GLU A 474 22.58 -6.39 -11.50
C GLU A 474 22.94 -5.81 -10.13
N PHE A 475 21.96 -5.67 -9.24
CA PHE A 475 22.19 -5.15 -7.92
C PHE A 475 23.19 -6.03 -7.17
N HIS A 476 23.04 -7.34 -7.12
CA HIS A 476 23.99 -8.18 -6.35
C HIS A 476 25.26 -8.56 -7.11
N LEU A 477 25.43 -8.11 -8.37
CA LEU A 477 26.48 -8.58 -9.28
C LEU A 477 26.57 -10.12 -9.31
N ASN A 478 25.40 -10.77 -9.27
CA ASN A 478 25.27 -12.20 -9.08
C ASN A 478 24.37 -12.76 -10.19
N SER A 479 24.97 -13.31 -11.23
CA SER A 479 24.25 -13.90 -12.38
C SER A 479 23.50 -15.20 -12.03
N ARG A 480 23.75 -15.80 -10.86
CA ARG A 480 23.11 -17.06 -10.45
C ARG A 480 21.69 -16.87 -9.93
N ILE A 481 21.31 -15.65 -9.53
CA ILE A 481 19.98 -15.36 -8.98
C ILE A 481 18.90 -15.83 -9.96
N ARG A 482 17.85 -16.47 -9.44
CA ARG A 482 16.73 -16.96 -10.24
C ARG A 482 15.39 -16.58 -9.63
N VAL A 483 14.52 -16.02 -10.46
CA VAL A 483 13.12 -15.71 -10.14
C VAL A 483 12.21 -16.47 -11.12
N TYR A 484 11.59 -17.55 -10.64
CA TYR A 484 10.68 -18.38 -11.43
C TYR A 484 9.29 -17.76 -11.54
N ASN A 485 8.65 -17.96 -12.70
CA ASN A 485 7.31 -17.47 -12.99
C ASN A 485 6.34 -18.65 -13.18
N ALA A 486 5.48 -18.88 -12.19
CA ALA A 486 4.42 -19.90 -12.21
C ALA A 486 3.04 -19.23 -12.35
N GLY A 487 2.89 -18.32 -13.31
CA GLY A 487 1.62 -17.67 -13.62
C GLY A 487 0.74 -18.46 -14.59
N TYR A 488 -0.56 -18.52 -14.33
CA TYR A 488 -1.53 -19.23 -15.19
C TYR A 488 -2.80 -18.41 -15.41
N ARG A 489 -3.04 -18.01 -16.66
CA ARG A 489 -4.19 -17.17 -17.04
C ARG A 489 -5.55 -17.76 -16.66
N GLY A 490 -6.40 -16.91 -16.06
CA GLY A 490 -7.81 -17.22 -15.77
C GLY A 490 -8.03 -18.25 -14.66
N LYS A 491 -6.98 -18.57 -13.90
CA LYS A 491 -7.03 -19.57 -12.83
C LYS A 491 -7.26 -18.94 -11.46
N GLN A 492 -7.78 -19.76 -10.56
CA GLN A 492 -8.32 -19.38 -9.26
C GLN A 492 -7.72 -20.25 -8.17
N ALA A 493 -7.71 -19.73 -6.95
CA ALA A 493 -7.46 -20.55 -5.77
C ALA A 493 -8.76 -21.19 -5.26
N GLN A 494 -9.90 -20.50 -5.38
CA GLN A 494 -11.17 -20.86 -4.75
C GLN A 494 -11.95 -22.00 -5.39
N ASP A 495 -11.72 -22.27 -6.68
CA ASP A 495 -12.23 -23.48 -7.36
C ASP A 495 -11.36 -24.72 -7.05
N GLY A 496 -10.30 -24.54 -6.24
CA GLY A 496 -9.35 -25.58 -5.89
C GLY A 496 -8.30 -25.84 -6.95
N TRP A 497 -8.25 -25.07 -8.05
CA TRP A 497 -7.29 -25.25 -9.14
C TRP A 497 -5.85 -25.09 -8.65
N ALA A 498 -5.57 -24.04 -7.88
CA ALA A 498 -4.22 -23.80 -7.36
C ALA A 498 -3.70 -24.97 -6.52
N VAL A 499 -4.52 -25.49 -5.60
CA VAL A 499 -4.17 -26.66 -4.77
C VAL A 499 -3.98 -27.93 -5.61
N ASN A 500 -4.81 -28.14 -6.64
CA ASN A 500 -4.71 -29.32 -7.48
C ASN A 500 -3.48 -29.30 -8.40
N ASN A 501 -2.96 -28.12 -8.75
CA ASN A 501 -1.94 -27.95 -9.78
C ASN A 501 -0.58 -27.48 -9.26
N VAL A 502 -0.46 -27.02 -8.01
CA VAL A 502 0.81 -26.48 -7.48
C VAL A 502 1.98 -27.47 -7.57
N HIS A 503 1.72 -28.78 -7.49
CA HIS A 503 2.75 -29.78 -7.70
C HIS A 503 3.31 -29.68 -9.12
N ASN A 504 2.50 -29.87 -10.15
CA ASN A 504 2.97 -29.85 -11.54
C ASN A 504 3.44 -28.45 -11.97
N ALA A 505 2.83 -27.38 -11.42
CA ALA A 505 3.20 -26.01 -11.71
C ALA A 505 4.57 -25.61 -11.15
N ILE A 506 4.96 -26.16 -10.00
CA ILE A 506 6.17 -25.76 -9.28
C ILE A 506 7.05 -26.96 -8.94
N TYR A 507 6.60 -27.81 -8.02
CA TYR A 507 7.47 -28.80 -7.39
C TYR A 507 7.83 -30.00 -8.26
N GLY A 508 6.97 -30.35 -9.23
CA GLY A 508 7.19 -31.38 -10.25
C GLY A 508 7.80 -30.81 -11.53
N ASN A 509 7.90 -29.48 -11.66
CA ASN A 509 8.58 -28.84 -12.76
C ASN A 509 10.10 -28.89 -12.52
N ALA A 510 10.82 -29.63 -13.36
CA ALA A 510 12.26 -29.85 -13.21
C ALA A 510 13.07 -28.53 -13.17
N THR A 511 12.59 -27.47 -13.82
CA THR A 511 13.26 -26.16 -13.77
C THR A 511 13.11 -25.47 -12.42
N TYR A 512 12.00 -25.70 -11.70
CA TYR A 512 11.69 -25.04 -10.42
C TYR A 512 12.04 -25.93 -9.22
N ALA A 513 12.66 -27.09 -9.46
CA ALA A 513 12.90 -28.13 -8.46
C ALA A 513 13.73 -27.66 -7.26
N ASP A 514 14.49 -26.57 -7.41
CA ASP A 514 15.32 -26.00 -6.35
C ASP A 514 14.70 -24.78 -5.65
N VAL A 515 13.42 -24.45 -5.91
CA VAL A 515 12.72 -23.32 -5.28
C VAL A 515 12.82 -23.36 -3.75
N GLU A 516 13.09 -22.21 -3.14
CA GLU A 516 13.23 -22.10 -1.67
C GLU A 516 12.22 -21.11 -1.05
N TRP A 517 11.62 -20.23 -1.86
CA TRP A 517 10.60 -19.28 -1.42
C TRP A 517 9.53 -19.13 -2.51
N VAL A 518 8.26 -19.05 -2.12
CA VAL A 518 7.13 -18.92 -3.05
C VAL A 518 6.16 -17.83 -2.63
N GLY A 519 5.90 -16.87 -3.54
CA GLY A 519 4.87 -15.84 -3.38
C GLY A 519 3.58 -16.28 -4.06
N ILE A 520 2.46 -16.34 -3.32
CA ILE A 520 1.15 -16.78 -3.82
C ILE A 520 0.25 -15.57 -4.07
N MET A 521 -0.18 -15.38 -5.32
CA MET A 521 -0.90 -14.19 -5.77
C MET A 521 -2.09 -14.53 -6.69
N PHE A 522 -3.10 -15.20 -6.13
CA PHE A 522 -4.42 -15.43 -6.76
C PHE A 522 -5.48 -14.55 -6.10
N GLY A 523 -6.43 -13.98 -6.84
CA GLY A 523 -7.60 -13.39 -6.18
C GLY A 523 -8.50 -12.54 -7.08
N LEU A 524 -7.99 -12.00 -8.18
CA LEU A 524 -8.83 -11.24 -9.12
C LEU A 524 -9.91 -12.13 -9.75
N ASN A 525 -9.51 -13.31 -10.24
CA ASN A 525 -10.46 -14.28 -10.80
C ASN A 525 -11.37 -14.88 -9.72
N ASP A 526 -10.87 -15.01 -8.49
CA ASP A 526 -11.62 -15.57 -7.35
C ASP A 526 -12.80 -14.68 -6.93
N SER A 527 -12.74 -13.38 -7.23
CA SER A 527 -13.84 -12.46 -6.96
C SER A 527 -15.14 -12.76 -7.73
N ASN A 528 -15.05 -13.57 -8.79
CA ASN A 528 -16.20 -13.99 -9.60
C ASN A 528 -16.77 -15.37 -9.18
N ALA A 529 -16.14 -16.06 -8.22
CA ALA A 529 -16.46 -17.45 -7.90
C ALA A 529 -17.69 -17.63 -6.97
N SER A 530 -17.94 -16.68 -6.07
CA SER A 530 -19.04 -16.76 -5.10
C SER A 530 -19.59 -15.38 -4.75
N LYS A 531 -20.92 -15.27 -4.70
CA LYS A 531 -21.62 -14.09 -4.17
C LYS A 531 -21.87 -14.17 -2.65
N ASP A 532 -21.65 -15.35 -2.06
CA ASP A 532 -21.71 -15.57 -0.62
C ASP A 532 -20.34 -15.27 0.00
N SER A 533 -20.30 -14.23 0.82
CA SER A 533 -19.08 -13.74 1.47
C SER A 533 -18.51 -14.71 2.51
N GLU A 534 -19.35 -15.44 3.25
CA GLU A 534 -18.89 -16.39 4.27
C GLU A 534 -18.24 -17.62 3.61
N LEU A 535 -18.87 -18.12 2.55
CA LEU A 535 -18.30 -19.20 1.74
C LEU A 535 -16.99 -18.77 1.05
N LEU A 536 -16.95 -17.53 0.54
CA LEU A 536 -15.76 -16.96 -0.08
C LEU A 536 -14.60 -16.86 0.93
N GLU A 537 -14.88 -16.36 2.13
CA GLU A 537 -13.91 -16.23 3.21
C GLU A 537 -13.35 -17.58 3.61
N ARG A 538 -14.24 -18.55 3.89
CA ARG A 538 -13.88 -19.91 4.29
C ARG A 538 -13.03 -20.62 3.24
N ARG A 539 -13.42 -20.55 1.95
CA ARG A 539 -12.66 -21.16 0.86
C ARG A 539 -11.29 -20.51 0.68
N THR A 540 -11.24 -19.18 0.68
CA THR A 540 -9.97 -18.44 0.58
C THR A 540 -9.02 -18.85 1.70
N TYR A 541 -9.53 -18.98 2.93
CA TYR A 541 -8.73 -19.40 4.07
C TYR A 541 -8.20 -20.84 3.87
N ILE A 542 -9.07 -21.80 3.59
CA ILE A 542 -8.70 -23.23 3.48
C ILE A 542 -7.73 -23.49 2.33
N GLU A 543 -7.97 -22.92 1.15
CA GLU A 543 -7.12 -23.14 -0.03
C GLU A 543 -5.72 -22.54 0.17
N ASN A 544 -5.62 -21.31 0.70
CA ASN A 544 -4.32 -20.71 1.00
C ASN A 544 -3.62 -21.44 2.16
N GLN A 545 -4.36 -21.88 3.19
CA GLN A 545 -3.79 -22.68 4.28
C GLN A 545 -3.18 -23.99 3.78
N ALA A 546 -3.86 -24.68 2.86
CA ALA A 546 -3.35 -25.92 2.27
C ALA A 546 -2.06 -25.68 1.46
N LEU A 547 -2.01 -24.59 0.67
CA LEU A 547 -0.80 -24.22 -0.08
C LEU A 547 0.37 -23.85 0.85
N ILE A 548 0.11 -23.10 1.92
CA ILE A 548 1.12 -22.73 2.93
C ILE A 548 1.72 -23.98 3.58
N LEU A 549 0.87 -24.88 4.06
CA LEU A 549 1.31 -26.11 4.73
C LEU A 549 2.06 -27.05 3.79
N ASP A 550 1.64 -27.18 2.52
CA ASP A 550 2.37 -27.96 1.51
C ASP A 550 3.74 -27.36 1.19
N ALA A 551 3.86 -26.03 1.07
CA ALA A 551 5.14 -25.36 0.87
C ALA A 551 6.10 -25.64 2.03
N PHE A 552 5.64 -25.48 3.27
CA PHE A 552 6.46 -25.76 4.46
C PHE A 552 6.86 -27.23 4.58
N ALA A 553 5.96 -28.17 4.27
CA ALA A 553 6.27 -29.60 4.25
C ALA A 553 7.39 -29.96 3.24
N ARG A 554 7.53 -29.15 2.19
CA ARG A 554 8.61 -29.27 1.19
C ARG A 554 9.88 -28.51 1.56
N GLY A 555 9.90 -27.79 2.68
CA GLY A 555 11.02 -26.92 3.05
C GLY A 555 11.09 -25.61 2.26
N VAL A 556 9.97 -25.16 1.68
CA VAL A 556 9.85 -23.93 0.90
C VAL A 556 9.14 -22.88 1.74
N GLN A 557 9.65 -21.64 1.78
CA GLN A 557 9.05 -20.53 2.51
C GLN A 557 7.89 -19.92 1.70
N PRO A 558 6.62 -20.01 2.15
CA PRO A 558 5.53 -19.31 1.49
C PRO A 558 5.46 -17.84 1.93
N ALA A 559 4.94 -17.00 1.05
CA ALA A 559 4.47 -15.65 1.30
C ALA A 559 3.14 -15.44 0.57
N LEU A 560 2.27 -14.61 1.12
CA LEU A 560 1.01 -14.24 0.49
C LEU A 560 1.11 -12.84 -0.09
N MET A 561 0.50 -12.67 -1.26
CA MET A 561 0.50 -11.40 -1.96
C MET A 561 -0.93 -10.94 -2.20
N SER A 562 -1.16 -9.64 -2.03
CA SER A 562 -2.43 -9.02 -2.39
C SER A 562 -2.62 -9.01 -3.91
N CYS A 563 -3.86 -8.87 -4.35
CA CYS A 563 -4.18 -8.71 -5.76
C CYS A 563 -3.85 -7.30 -6.25
N PRO A 564 -3.34 -7.08 -7.47
CA PRO A 564 -3.18 -5.72 -7.99
C PRO A 564 -4.55 -5.04 -8.13
N PRO A 565 -4.60 -3.69 -8.10
CA PRO A 565 -5.87 -2.96 -8.17
C PRO A 565 -6.52 -3.10 -9.55
N SER A 566 -7.86 -3.12 -9.58
CA SER A 566 -8.69 -3.13 -10.79
C SER A 566 -9.48 -1.82 -10.95
N ASN A 567 -9.79 -1.41 -12.18
CA ASN A 567 -10.58 -0.22 -12.49
C ASN A 567 -12.10 -0.51 -12.51
N ASN A 568 -12.86 0.22 -11.71
CA ASN A 568 -14.32 0.10 -11.61
C ASN A 568 -15.11 0.61 -12.84
N THR A 569 -14.44 1.25 -13.81
CA THR A 569 -15.07 1.90 -14.97
C THR A 569 -14.70 1.26 -16.31
N ALA A 570 -13.96 0.14 -16.30
CA ALA A 570 -13.55 -0.54 -17.53
C ALA A 570 -14.76 -1.02 -18.34
N LYS A 571 -14.73 -0.79 -19.67
CA LYS A 571 -15.82 -1.15 -20.61
C LYS A 571 -16.10 -2.66 -20.72
N SER A 572 -15.24 -3.52 -20.18
CA SER A 572 -15.50 -4.97 -20.13
C SER A 572 -16.27 -5.31 -18.85
N GLY A 573 -17.52 -5.73 -19.00
CA GLY A 573 -18.46 -6.04 -17.93
C GLY A 573 -18.16 -7.27 -17.05
N ASP A 574 -16.89 -7.59 -16.74
CA ASP A 574 -16.53 -8.80 -15.97
C ASP A 574 -16.01 -8.55 -14.54
N TYR A 575 -15.61 -7.32 -14.17
CA TYR A 575 -14.99 -7.06 -12.85
C TYR A 575 -15.34 -5.70 -12.20
N GLY A 576 -16.24 -4.93 -12.82
CA GLY A 576 -16.50 -3.52 -12.49
C GLY A 576 -17.12 -3.22 -11.11
N ASN A 577 -17.45 -4.22 -10.28
CA ASN A 577 -18.11 -4.03 -8.98
C ASN A 577 -17.50 -4.84 -7.82
N ASN A 578 -16.29 -5.40 -7.97
CA ASN A 578 -15.77 -6.41 -7.01
C ASN A 578 -14.75 -5.88 -5.98
N ASN A 579 -14.61 -4.56 -5.78
CA ASN A 579 -13.63 -4.03 -4.82
C ASN A 579 -13.81 -4.58 -3.40
N GLN A 580 -15.06 -4.73 -2.96
CA GLN A 580 -15.38 -5.30 -1.65
C GLN A 580 -14.99 -6.79 -1.55
N VAL A 581 -15.09 -7.52 -2.66
CA VAL A 581 -14.76 -8.96 -2.75
C VAL A 581 -13.24 -9.16 -2.80
N ASN A 582 -12.54 -8.37 -3.60
CA ASN A 582 -11.07 -8.37 -3.63
C ASN A 582 -10.47 -7.93 -2.29
N GLU A 583 -11.08 -6.94 -1.64
CA GLU A 583 -10.69 -6.52 -0.29
C GLU A 583 -10.90 -7.63 0.73
N LEU A 584 -12.03 -8.36 0.68
CA LEU A 584 -12.27 -9.52 1.54
C LEU A 584 -11.20 -10.59 1.35
N ILE A 585 -10.86 -10.94 0.10
CA ILE A 585 -9.80 -11.93 -0.20
C ILE A 585 -8.45 -11.47 0.35
N ASP A 586 -8.07 -10.22 0.12
CA ASP A 586 -6.80 -9.66 0.59
C ASP A 586 -6.75 -9.58 2.13
N GLN A 587 -7.87 -9.30 2.80
CA GLN A 587 -7.98 -9.33 4.27
C GLN A 587 -7.82 -10.75 4.84
N VAL A 588 -8.43 -11.76 4.21
CA VAL A 588 -8.25 -13.18 4.61
C VAL A 588 -6.79 -13.60 4.47
N LYS A 589 -6.15 -13.23 3.35
CA LYS A 589 -4.72 -13.49 3.14
C LYS A 589 -3.84 -12.79 4.17
N ARG A 590 -4.14 -11.54 4.52
CA ARG A 590 -3.42 -10.80 5.55
C ARG A 590 -3.56 -11.47 6.92
N ARG A 591 -4.79 -11.88 7.27
CA ARG A 591 -5.09 -12.61 8.51
C ARG A 591 -4.28 -13.90 8.59
N ILE A 592 -4.38 -14.77 7.58
CA ILE A 592 -3.68 -16.06 7.62
C ILE A 592 -2.15 -15.89 7.55
N ALA A 593 -1.64 -14.90 6.81
CA ALA A 593 -0.21 -14.61 6.81
C ALA A 593 0.30 -14.25 8.21
N HIS A 594 -0.44 -13.42 8.95
CA HIS A 594 -0.16 -13.08 10.34
C HIS A 594 -0.25 -14.31 11.26
N GLU A 595 -1.30 -15.14 11.12
CA GLU A 595 -1.48 -16.35 11.93
C GLU A 595 -0.34 -17.37 11.81
N TYR A 596 0.30 -17.45 10.64
CA TYR A 596 1.42 -18.34 10.33
C TYR A 596 2.79 -17.65 10.43
N GLY A 597 2.84 -16.34 10.73
CA GLY A 597 4.09 -15.58 10.80
C GLY A 597 4.84 -15.51 9.46
N ILE A 598 4.14 -15.50 8.33
CA ILE A 598 4.70 -15.40 6.98
C ILE A 598 4.49 -14.01 6.36
N GLU A 599 5.17 -13.73 5.26
CA GLU A 599 5.17 -12.38 4.66
C GLU A 599 3.86 -12.04 3.93
N PHE A 600 3.30 -10.92 4.38
CA PHE A 600 2.29 -10.05 3.76
C PHE A 600 2.81 -9.12 2.65
N ILE A 601 2.83 -9.44 1.35
CA ILE A 601 3.27 -8.46 0.32
C ILE A 601 2.09 -7.76 -0.34
N ASP A 602 1.90 -6.48 0.01
CA ASP A 602 0.76 -5.66 -0.45
C ASP A 602 1.02 -4.93 -1.76
N VAL A 603 1.03 -5.67 -2.86
CA VAL A 603 1.10 -5.14 -4.23
C VAL A 603 -0.07 -4.18 -4.56
N ASN A 604 -1.25 -4.39 -3.96
CA ASN A 604 -2.44 -3.57 -4.16
C ASN A 604 -2.17 -2.15 -3.70
N GLN A 605 -1.74 -2.02 -2.45
CA GLN A 605 -1.39 -0.76 -1.83
C GLN A 605 -0.19 -0.11 -2.52
N ALA A 606 0.82 -0.88 -2.94
CA ALA A 606 1.97 -0.35 -3.65
C ALA A 606 1.59 0.34 -4.97
N ILE A 607 0.78 -0.33 -5.80
CA ILE A 607 0.33 0.25 -7.07
C ILE A 607 -0.63 1.42 -6.83
N LYS A 608 -1.54 1.34 -5.86
CA LYS A 608 -2.40 2.47 -5.47
C LYS A 608 -1.57 3.66 -5.00
N HIS A 609 -0.56 3.45 -4.16
CA HIS A 609 0.31 4.50 -3.68
C HIS A 609 1.08 5.14 -4.84
N TRP A 610 1.63 4.33 -5.76
CA TRP A 610 2.22 4.87 -6.98
C TRP A 610 1.18 5.67 -7.78
N ILE A 611 -0.02 5.18 -8.03
CA ILE A 611 -1.01 5.91 -8.85
C ILE A 611 -1.54 7.18 -8.17
N TYR A 612 -1.76 7.17 -6.86
CA TYR A 612 -2.34 8.29 -6.12
C TYR A 612 -1.32 9.33 -5.72
N ASN A 613 -0.07 8.91 -5.49
CA ASN A 613 1.03 9.78 -5.07
C ASN A 613 2.10 9.89 -6.16
N ASN A 614 1.86 9.45 -7.41
CA ASN A 614 2.91 9.52 -8.44
C ASN A 614 3.30 10.96 -8.71
N GLY A 615 4.60 11.20 -8.60
CA GLY A 615 5.22 12.35 -9.21
C GLY A 615 5.15 12.32 -10.75
N ASP A 616 4.94 11.15 -11.34
CA ASP A 616 5.04 10.95 -12.78
C ASP A 616 3.82 11.47 -13.57
N LYS A 617 2.71 11.86 -12.89
CA LYS A 617 1.42 12.23 -13.50
C LYS A 617 0.81 11.14 -14.40
N ILE A 618 1.09 9.88 -14.09
CA ILE A 618 0.65 8.73 -14.88
C ILE A 618 -0.74 8.33 -14.40
N ALA A 619 -1.70 8.36 -15.33
CA ALA A 619 -3.04 7.83 -15.06
C ALA A 619 -3.02 6.31 -15.07
N PHE A 620 -3.91 5.67 -14.31
CA PHE A 620 -4.04 4.20 -14.30
C PHE A 620 -4.25 3.62 -15.71
N SER A 621 -4.97 4.33 -16.59
CA SER A 621 -5.17 3.95 -17.99
C SER A 621 -3.88 3.89 -18.83
N SER A 622 -2.81 4.53 -18.37
CA SER A 622 -1.49 4.45 -19.00
C SER A 622 -0.68 3.25 -18.49
N ALA A 623 -1.06 2.69 -17.34
CA ALA A 623 -0.45 1.49 -16.74
C ALA A 623 -1.28 0.21 -16.98
N SER A 624 -2.50 0.34 -17.50
CA SER A 624 -3.39 -0.77 -17.85
C SER A 624 -4.31 -0.39 -19.00
N SER A 625 -4.36 -1.22 -20.05
CA SER A 625 -5.20 -0.99 -21.23
C SER A 625 -6.63 -1.52 -21.09
N ASP A 626 -6.84 -2.56 -20.27
CA ASP A 626 -8.15 -3.19 -20.06
C ASP A 626 -8.74 -2.95 -18.66
N GLY A 627 -8.02 -2.20 -17.82
CA GLY A 627 -8.43 -1.88 -16.46
C GLY A 627 -8.20 -3.00 -15.45
N LEU A 628 -7.58 -4.12 -15.84
CA LEU A 628 -7.33 -5.28 -14.98
C LEU A 628 -5.87 -5.72 -15.02
N HIS A 629 -5.33 -5.95 -16.22
CA HIS A 629 -3.95 -6.38 -16.40
C HIS A 629 -3.08 -5.15 -16.60
N LEU A 630 -1.99 -5.12 -15.84
CA LEU A 630 -0.97 -4.10 -15.98
C LEU A 630 -0.21 -4.33 -17.30
N ASN A 631 0.15 -3.25 -18.00
CA ASN A 631 1.06 -3.32 -19.14
C ASN A 631 2.52 -3.34 -18.65
N ASP A 632 3.48 -3.19 -19.56
CA ASP A 632 4.91 -3.22 -19.24
C ASP A 632 5.31 -2.25 -18.13
N LEU A 633 4.76 -1.03 -18.15
CA LEU A 633 5.03 -0.03 -17.13
C LEU A 633 4.53 -0.49 -15.75
N GLY A 634 3.32 -1.05 -15.68
CA GLY A 634 2.81 -1.54 -14.40
C GLY A 634 3.54 -2.81 -13.90
N HIS A 635 3.99 -3.68 -14.82
CA HIS A 635 4.85 -4.82 -14.47
C HIS A 635 6.23 -4.37 -13.98
N LEU A 636 6.82 -3.34 -14.59
CA LEU A 636 8.04 -2.69 -14.13
C LEU A 636 7.89 -2.17 -12.70
N LYS A 637 6.80 -1.43 -12.42
CA LYS A 637 6.56 -0.86 -11.08
C LYS A 637 6.32 -1.93 -10.02
N LYS A 638 5.72 -3.04 -10.39
CA LYS A 638 5.59 -4.21 -9.52
C LYS A 638 6.93 -4.86 -9.20
N ALA A 639 7.81 -5.02 -10.20
CA ALA A 639 9.16 -5.53 -10.01
C ALA A 639 9.98 -4.61 -9.10
N GLU A 640 9.93 -3.30 -9.35
CA GLU A 640 10.55 -2.26 -8.53
C GLU A 640 10.09 -2.32 -7.06
N PHE A 641 8.78 -2.47 -6.82
CA PHE A 641 8.26 -2.60 -5.46
C PHE A 641 8.74 -3.88 -4.76
N LEU A 642 8.76 -5.02 -5.47
CA LEU A 642 9.28 -6.28 -4.93
C LEU A 642 10.78 -6.18 -4.64
N PHE A 643 11.54 -5.53 -5.50
CA PHE A 643 12.94 -5.22 -5.29
C PHE A 643 13.13 -4.37 -4.03
N LYS A 644 12.38 -3.26 -3.88
CA LYS A 644 12.38 -2.43 -2.67
C LYS A 644 12.05 -3.24 -1.41
N THR A 645 11.09 -4.16 -1.51
CA THR A 645 10.66 -5.01 -0.39
C THR A 645 11.78 -5.98 0.02
N ALA A 646 12.47 -6.58 -0.96
CA ALA A 646 13.61 -7.46 -0.70
C ALA A 646 14.82 -6.71 -0.14
N GLU A 647 15.13 -5.53 -0.69
CA GLU A 647 16.33 -4.76 -0.41
C GLU A 647 16.10 -3.60 0.59
N ARG A 648 15.04 -3.66 1.40
CA ARG A 648 14.63 -2.54 2.28
C ARG A 648 15.75 -1.99 3.16
N ASP A 649 16.67 -2.84 3.62
CA ASP A 649 17.79 -2.43 4.48
C ASP A 649 19.02 -1.96 3.69
N ASN A 650 19.08 -2.29 2.39
CA ASN A 650 20.20 -2.00 1.49
C ASN A 650 19.91 -0.81 0.55
N VAL A 651 18.64 -0.51 0.29
CA VAL A 651 18.17 0.52 -0.65
C VAL A 651 17.39 1.57 0.14
N PRO A 652 18.01 2.73 0.42
CA PRO A 652 17.38 3.81 1.16
C PRO A 652 16.13 4.34 0.46
N THR A 653 15.09 4.66 1.24
CA THR A 653 13.87 5.30 0.75
C THR A 653 13.92 6.79 1.07
N LEU A 654 13.83 7.63 0.05
CA LEU A 654 13.82 9.09 0.18
C LEU A 654 12.41 9.55 0.55
N ILE A 655 12.13 9.68 1.85
CA ILE A 655 10.83 10.10 2.40
C ILE A 655 10.87 11.54 2.93
N GLU A 656 11.90 11.85 3.73
CA GLU A 656 12.14 13.19 4.30
C GLU A 656 12.52 14.22 3.23
N ASP A 657 12.40 15.52 3.55
CA ASP A 657 12.70 16.59 2.60
C ASP A 657 14.18 16.76 2.30
N ARG A 658 15.07 16.15 3.09
CA ARG A 658 16.49 16.14 2.81
C ARG A 658 17.12 14.83 3.24
N HIS A 659 17.88 14.23 2.34
CA HIS A 659 18.75 13.09 2.64
C HIS A 659 20.16 13.40 2.22
N CYS A 660 21.13 13.15 3.07
CA CYS A 660 22.54 13.33 2.75
C CYS A 660 23.24 11.98 2.86
N PHE A 661 23.86 11.54 1.77
CA PHE A 661 24.67 10.34 1.73
C PHE A 661 26.12 10.78 1.50
N ASP A 662 26.86 10.85 2.60
CA ASP A 662 28.30 11.05 2.58
C ASP A 662 29.03 9.80 2.05
N VAL A 663 30.27 9.98 1.63
CA VAL A 663 31.17 8.95 1.08
C VAL A 663 31.51 7.81 2.05
N VAL A 664 30.99 7.83 3.28
CA VAL A 664 31.13 6.76 4.30
C VAL A 664 29.83 5.94 4.50
N HIS A 665 28.75 6.27 3.78
CA HIS A 665 27.44 5.69 4.03
C HIS A 665 27.36 4.21 3.62
N SER A 666 26.78 3.35 4.47
CA SER A 666 26.74 1.89 4.26
C SER A 666 25.98 1.42 3.01
N ALA A 667 25.00 2.20 2.56
CA ALA A 667 24.25 1.94 1.33
C ALA A 667 25.04 2.20 0.03
N MET A 668 26.16 2.93 0.11
CA MET A 668 27.01 3.15 -1.06
C MET A 668 27.93 1.95 -1.30
N ARG A 669 28.16 1.65 -2.57
CA ARG A 669 29.17 0.67 -2.99
C ARG A 669 30.36 1.38 -3.62
N TYR A 670 31.53 0.86 -3.33
CA TYR A 670 32.81 1.47 -3.68
C TYR A 670 33.64 0.54 -4.54
N ALA A 671 34.39 1.10 -5.48
CA ALA A 671 35.31 0.34 -6.33
C ALA A 671 36.49 -0.27 -5.55
N LEU A 672 36.98 0.43 -4.52
CA LEU A 672 38.11 -0.04 -3.72
C LEU A 672 37.65 -1.02 -2.64
N SER A 673 38.38 -2.13 -2.51
CA SER A 673 38.10 -3.18 -1.55
C SER A 673 38.69 -2.87 -0.17
N LYS A 674 38.26 -3.61 0.84
CA LYS A 674 38.91 -3.60 2.15
C LYS A 674 40.38 -4.06 2.08
N ASN A 675 40.81 -4.78 1.05
CA ASN A 675 42.17 -5.31 0.94
C ASN A 675 43.14 -4.34 0.26
N ASP A 676 42.67 -3.22 -0.29
CA ASP A 676 43.49 -2.13 -0.83
C ASP A 676 44.18 -1.29 0.27
N ILE A 677 44.34 -1.87 1.46
CA ILE A 677 45.02 -1.30 2.61
C ILE A 677 46.53 -1.42 2.40
N SER A 678 47.23 -0.29 2.32
CA SER A 678 48.69 -0.30 2.46
C SER A 678 49.05 -0.49 3.93
N ALA A 679 49.87 -1.49 4.24
CA ALA A 679 50.33 -1.81 5.61
C ALA A 679 51.34 -0.79 6.20
N ALA A 680 51.75 0.23 5.43
CA ALA A 680 52.88 1.10 5.77
C ALA A 680 52.49 2.43 6.43
N ASP A 681 51.20 2.79 6.52
CA ASP A 681 50.77 4.09 7.05
C ASP A 681 50.06 3.96 8.40
N ARG A 682 50.62 4.62 9.44
CA ARG A 682 50.15 4.56 10.83
C ARG A 682 49.06 5.59 11.16
N HIS A 683 48.62 6.42 10.22
CA HIS A 683 47.67 7.53 10.50
C HIS A 683 46.31 7.44 9.81
N ARG A 684 46.02 6.44 8.97
CA ARG A 684 44.76 6.38 8.20
C ARG A 684 44.32 4.92 8.00
N GLY A 685 43.08 4.59 8.41
CA GLY A 685 42.54 3.23 8.47
C GLY A 685 41.98 2.68 7.14
N ALA A 686 41.26 1.54 7.24
CA ALA A 686 40.73 0.71 6.15
C ALA A 686 39.96 1.44 5.02
N ASN A 687 40.21 1.09 3.75
CA ASN A 687 39.58 1.66 2.53
C ASN A 687 39.61 3.20 2.47
N LYS A 688 40.60 3.76 1.76
CA LYS A 688 40.84 5.21 1.67
C LYS A 688 39.65 5.99 1.09
N LEU A 689 38.93 5.42 0.12
CA LEU A 689 37.75 6.05 -0.49
C LEU A 689 36.57 6.04 0.47
N TYR A 690 36.32 4.90 1.13
CA TYR A 690 35.26 4.76 2.13
C TYR A 690 35.50 5.65 3.36
N GLN A 691 36.74 5.81 3.84
CA GLN A 691 37.01 6.55 5.09
C GLN A 691 37.23 8.05 4.91
N ASN A 692 37.87 8.44 3.81
CA ASN A 692 38.35 9.81 3.63
C ASN A 692 37.76 10.48 2.38
N GLY A 693 37.01 9.73 1.55
CA GLY A 693 36.46 10.26 0.30
C GLY A 693 37.55 10.65 -0.69
N VAL A 694 38.69 9.96 -0.74
CA VAL A 694 39.80 10.33 -1.63
C VAL A 694 40.34 9.16 -2.43
N ILE A 695 40.75 9.44 -3.66
CA ILE A 695 41.49 8.55 -4.56
C ILE A 695 42.90 9.12 -4.71
N GLN A 696 43.90 8.42 -4.18
CA GLN A 696 45.30 8.84 -4.27
C GLN A 696 45.85 8.55 -5.66
N SER A 697 46.87 9.30 -6.08
CA SER A 697 47.61 9.04 -7.33
C SER A 697 48.06 7.58 -7.43
N ASP A 698 48.60 7.00 -6.36
CA ASP A 698 49.03 5.58 -6.30
C ASP A 698 47.90 4.55 -6.45
N ASP A 699 46.65 4.95 -6.23
CA ASP A 699 45.47 4.07 -6.27
C ASP A 699 44.60 4.30 -7.51
N ILE A 700 44.91 5.29 -8.37
CA ILE A 700 44.06 5.65 -9.53
C ILE A 700 43.88 4.49 -10.50
N ASP A 701 44.96 3.74 -10.78
CA ASP A 701 44.95 2.61 -11.72
C ASP A 701 43.97 1.49 -11.31
N LYS A 702 43.60 1.42 -10.02
CA LYS A 702 42.66 0.43 -9.49
C LYS A 702 41.20 0.76 -9.77
N VAL A 703 40.90 2.03 -10.05
CA VAL A 703 39.52 2.53 -10.21
C VAL A 703 39.20 2.97 -11.64
N LEU A 704 40.19 3.07 -12.53
CA LEU A 704 39.99 3.40 -13.94
C LEU A 704 38.95 2.45 -14.60
N GLY A 705 37.96 3.03 -15.27
CA GLY A 705 36.88 2.28 -15.94
C GLY A 705 35.85 1.67 -14.99
N SER A 706 35.81 2.05 -13.71
CA SER A 706 34.89 1.50 -12.71
C SER A 706 33.98 2.58 -12.08
N ASN A 707 32.88 2.14 -11.44
CA ASN A 707 32.04 3.04 -10.64
C ASN A 707 32.65 3.19 -9.25
N VAL A 708 33.21 4.35 -8.94
CA VAL A 708 33.83 4.63 -7.63
C VAL A 708 32.78 4.79 -6.53
N ILE A 709 31.58 5.26 -6.88
CA ILE A 709 30.38 5.21 -6.06
C ILE A 709 29.27 4.60 -6.92
N ASP A 710 28.50 3.66 -6.35
CA ASP A 710 27.26 3.13 -6.91
C ASP A 710 26.21 3.04 -5.79
N LEU A 711 25.14 3.84 -5.93
CA LEU A 711 24.07 4.00 -4.95
C LEU A 711 22.72 3.75 -5.63
N TRP A 712 21.92 2.89 -5.04
CA TRP A 712 20.52 2.68 -5.45
C TRP A 712 19.62 3.31 -4.39
N VAL A 713 18.66 4.12 -4.82
CA VAL A 713 17.68 4.77 -3.93
C VAL A 713 16.27 4.58 -4.45
N TRP A 714 15.34 4.42 -3.53
CA TRP A 714 13.92 4.46 -3.81
C TRP A 714 13.39 5.87 -3.57
N ASN A 715 12.76 6.46 -4.58
CA ASN A 715 12.20 7.81 -4.49
C ASN A 715 10.67 7.78 -4.59
N GLU A 716 9.97 8.28 -3.58
CA GLU A 716 8.50 8.35 -3.58
C GLU A 716 7.97 9.73 -3.96
N ARG A 717 8.85 10.69 -4.23
CA ARG A 717 8.48 12.08 -4.48
C ARG A 717 8.89 12.57 -5.87
N ARG A 718 8.13 13.52 -6.42
CA ARG A 718 8.49 14.16 -7.71
C ARG A 718 9.60 15.20 -7.57
N ASP A 719 9.65 15.84 -6.42
CA ASP A 719 10.39 17.07 -6.17
C ASP A 719 11.78 16.83 -5.60
N HIS A 720 12.19 15.56 -5.45
CA HIS A 720 13.55 15.26 -5.03
C HIS A 720 14.55 15.55 -6.14
N SER A 721 15.40 16.52 -5.86
CA SER A 721 16.55 16.87 -6.66
C SER A 721 17.81 16.28 -6.05
N LEU A 722 18.65 15.70 -6.89
CA LEU A 722 20.00 15.32 -6.55
C LEU A 722 20.93 16.52 -6.73
N ILE A 723 21.68 16.81 -5.69
CA ILE A 723 22.78 17.76 -5.65
C ILE A 723 24.03 16.97 -5.31
N TYR A 724 25.06 17.10 -6.13
CA TYR A 724 26.37 16.57 -5.83
C TYR A 724 27.20 17.68 -5.20
N ARG A 725 27.68 17.47 -3.98
CA ARG A 725 28.44 18.47 -3.22
C ARG A 725 29.92 18.19 -3.38
N ALA A 726 30.55 18.95 -4.26
CA ALA A 726 31.94 18.81 -4.62
C ALA A 726 32.86 19.56 -3.65
N TYR A 727 34.11 19.13 -3.60
CA TYR A 727 35.19 19.89 -2.98
C TYR A 727 35.90 20.71 -4.07
N LYS A 728 35.95 22.04 -3.95
CA LYS A 728 36.64 22.91 -4.92
C LYS A 728 37.79 23.66 -4.27
N ASN A 729 38.91 23.80 -5.00
CA ASN A 729 40.06 24.63 -4.62
C ASN A 729 40.37 25.64 -5.73
N SER A 730 40.52 26.92 -5.38
CA SER A 730 40.77 28.02 -6.32
C SER A 730 42.15 28.00 -7.00
N PHE A 731 43.07 27.14 -6.57
CA PHE A 731 44.46 27.13 -7.03
C PHE A 731 44.80 26.06 -8.08
N MET A 732 43.85 25.24 -8.53
CA MET A 732 44.12 24.10 -9.43
C MET A 732 43.62 24.34 -10.86
N ALA A 733 44.37 23.80 -11.84
CA ALA A 733 44.14 23.98 -13.26
C ALA A 733 43.06 23.04 -13.84
N PHE A 734 41.95 22.81 -13.11
CA PHE A 734 40.84 21.97 -13.61
C PHE A 734 40.25 22.45 -14.93
N HIS A 735 40.40 23.74 -15.24
CA HIS A 735 40.04 24.34 -16.54
C HIS A 735 40.94 23.91 -17.70
N ALA A 736 42.05 23.22 -17.43
CA ALA A 736 42.96 22.65 -18.42
C ALA A 736 42.74 21.14 -18.64
N ALA A 737 41.83 20.51 -17.89
CA ALA A 737 41.52 19.09 -18.04
C ALA A 737 40.67 18.82 -19.28
N ASN A 738 41.00 17.77 -20.04
CA ASN A 738 40.10 17.29 -21.07
C ASN A 738 38.84 16.69 -20.43
N ARG A 739 37.70 16.94 -21.06
CA ARG A 739 36.41 16.45 -20.57
C ARG A 739 36.37 14.92 -20.44
N GLU A 740 37.01 14.20 -21.34
CA GLU A 740 37.00 12.72 -21.35
C GLU A 740 37.71 12.12 -20.13
N ASP A 741 38.61 12.86 -19.50
CA ASP A 741 39.45 12.41 -18.39
C ASP A 741 38.76 12.59 -17.04
N LEU A 742 37.68 13.37 -16.98
CA LEU A 742 37.02 13.74 -15.73
C LEU A 742 35.99 12.67 -15.28
N PRO A 743 35.91 12.37 -13.97
CA PRO A 743 34.83 11.60 -13.36
C PRO A 743 33.43 12.00 -13.82
N ARG A 744 32.58 10.99 -14.04
CA ARG A 744 31.24 11.14 -14.59
C ARG A 744 30.16 10.81 -13.58
N ILE A 745 29.20 11.70 -13.36
CA ILE A 745 28.02 11.39 -12.54
C ILE A 745 26.92 10.91 -13.47
N ILE A 746 26.44 9.70 -13.21
CA ILE A 746 25.44 9.02 -14.01
C ILE A 746 24.24 8.71 -13.12
N VAL A 747 23.07 9.26 -13.45
CA VAL A 747 21.80 8.93 -12.82
C VAL A 747 20.95 8.17 -13.81
N GLU A 748 20.65 6.94 -13.46
CA GLU A 748 19.76 6.06 -14.20
C GLU A 748 18.46 5.87 -13.42
N SER A 749 17.34 5.85 -14.14
CA SER A 749 16.11 5.27 -13.61
C SER A 749 15.64 4.18 -14.54
N GLN A 750 14.86 3.26 -13.97
CA GLN A 750 14.22 2.21 -14.72
C GLN A 750 12.99 2.82 -15.39
N LEU A 751 13.03 2.98 -16.72
CA LEU A 751 11.91 3.46 -17.52
C LEU A 751 11.54 2.45 -18.59
N PHE A 752 10.29 2.53 -19.05
CA PHE A 752 9.81 1.78 -20.20
C PHE A 752 9.92 2.66 -21.47
N THR A 753 10.47 2.11 -22.55
CA THR A 753 10.34 2.66 -23.90
C THR A 753 9.58 1.69 -24.79
N ALA A 754 8.95 2.18 -25.87
CA ALA A 754 8.04 1.41 -26.72
C ALA A 754 8.64 0.11 -27.29
N ASP A 755 9.96 0.01 -27.38
CA ASP A 755 10.64 -1.11 -28.04
C ASP A 755 11.49 -1.98 -27.09
N ASP A 756 11.73 -1.59 -25.82
CA ASP A 756 12.58 -2.38 -24.89
C ASP A 756 12.60 -1.86 -23.42
N TYR A 757 12.99 -2.74 -22.49
CA TYR A 757 13.43 -2.42 -21.12
C TYR A 757 14.78 -1.70 -21.19
N HIS A 758 14.80 -0.41 -20.90
CA HIS A 758 16.06 0.32 -20.79
C HIS A 758 16.15 1.13 -19.51
N LYS A 759 17.30 0.98 -18.85
CA LYS A 759 17.84 2.03 -18.00
C LYS A 759 17.92 3.27 -18.85
N VAL A 760 17.21 4.30 -18.43
CA VAL A 760 17.37 5.61 -19.04
C VAL A 760 18.33 6.34 -18.16
N THR A 761 19.47 6.70 -18.74
CA THR A 761 20.36 7.68 -18.15
C THR A 761 19.66 9.04 -18.23
N ILE A 762 19.02 9.43 -17.13
CA ILE A 762 18.35 10.73 -16.97
C ILE A 762 19.41 11.83 -16.89
N PHE A 763 20.55 11.49 -16.30
CA PHE A 763 21.70 12.35 -16.21
C PHE A 763 22.96 11.57 -16.50
N ASP A 764 23.72 12.06 -17.46
CA ASP A 764 25.08 11.63 -17.78
C ASP A 764 25.86 12.91 -17.89
N ASP A 765 26.95 13.00 -17.15
CA ASP A 765 27.62 14.27 -17.02
C ASP A 765 29.04 14.15 -16.54
N VAL A 766 29.81 15.17 -16.90
CA VAL A 766 31.23 15.28 -16.68
C VAL A 766 31.49 16.74 -16.31
N SER A 767 31.98 17.01 -15.10
CA SER A 767 32.20 18.40 -14.68
C SER A 767 33.54 18.56 -13.97
N PRO A 768 34.39 19.50 -14.42
CA PRO A 768 35.60 19.88 -13.69
C PRO A 768 35.26 20.46 -12.31
N GLU A 769 34.03 20.97 -12.14
CA GLU A 769 33.56 21.54 -10.87
C GLU A 769 33.14 20.48 -9.84
N CYS A 770 33.01 19.22 -10.25
CA CYS A 770 32.61 18.11 -9.38
C CYS A 770 33.80 17.46 -8.63
N ILE A 771 34.99 18.04 -8.73
CA ILE A 771 36.24 17.38 -8.37
C ILE A 771 37.22 18.41 -7.80
N GLY A 772 37.91 18.07 -6.72
CA GLY A 772 38.97 18.93 -6.20
C GLY A 772 39.86 18.32 -5.12
N ASN A 773 40.91 19.05 -4.75
CA ASN A 773 41.86 18.71 -3.70
C ASN A 773 41.54 19.51 -2.43
N THR A 774 41.77 18.92 -1.24
CA THR A 774 41.58 19.58 0.06
C THR A 774 42.87 20.21 0.58
N GLY A 775 43.30 21.31 -0.06
CA GLY A 775 44.36 22.19 0.47
C GLY A 775 43.75 23.43 1.14
N SER A 776 43.88 23.54 2.47
CA SER A 776 43.45 24.70 3.31
C SER A 776 42.10 25.34 2.94
N GLY A 777 41.02 24.71 3.37
CA GLY A 777 39.64 25.23 3.30
C GLY A 777 38.73 24.33 2.46
N ARG A 778 37.86 23.55 3.11
CA ARG A 778 36.79 22.82 2.41
C ARG A 778 35.76 23.85 1.95
N SER A 779 35.82 24.29 0.70
CA SER A 779 34.73 25.02 0.07
C SER A 779 33.77 24.02 -0.54
N ASP A 780 32.67 23.79 0.17
CA ASP A 780 31.51 23.02 -0.29
C ASP A 780 30.89 23.71 -1.51
N PHE A 781 30.88 23.02 -2.65
CA PHE A 781 30.37 23.51 -3.91
C PHE A 781 29.20 22.64 -4.38
N PRO A 782 27.94 23.04 -4.11
CA PRO A 782 26.76 22.26 -4.49
C PRO A 782 26.48 22.37 -5.99
N CYS A 783 26.60 21.26 -6.71
CA CYS A 783 26.25 21.13 -8.11
C CYS A 783 24.89 20.46 -8.26
N PHE A 784 23.91 21.16 -8.82
CA PHE A 784 22.63 20.53 -9.18
C PHE A 784 22.86 19.48 -10.27
N VAL A 785 22.42 18.24 -10.02
CA VAL A 785 22.56 17.11 -10.95
C VAL A 785 21.25 16.96 -11.74
N GLY A 786 20.14 16.79 -11.05
CA GLY A 786 18.84 16.61 -11.70
C GLY A 786 17.78 16.08 -10.75
N LYS A 787 16.52 16.04 -11.21
CA LYS A 787 15.42 15.44 -10.46
C LYS A 787 15.40 13.93 -10.60
N LEU A 788 15.07 13.25 -9.51
CA LEU A 788 14.85 11.80 -9.50
C LEU A 788 13.45 11.46 -10.02
N ARG A 789 13.30 10.27 -10.60
CA ARG A 789 11.98 9.73 -10.99
C ARG A 789 11.35 8.99 -9.83
N TYR A 790 10.04 8.79 -9.86
CA TYR A 790 9.38 7.94 -8.85
C TYR A 790 9.79 6.47 -9.04
N GLY A 791 10.08 5.78 -7.94
CA GLY A 791 10.54 4.40 -7.93
C GLY A 791 12.05 4.30 -7.82
N LEU A 792 12.64 3.33 -8.52
CA LEU A 792 14.05 2.98 -8.33
C LEU A 792 14.95 3.87 -9.19
N ASN A 793 15.94 4.48 -8.55
CA ASN A 793 16.99 5.28 -9.19
C ASN A 793 18.36 4.74 -8.80
N ARG A 794 19.29 4.72 -9.75
CA ARG A 794 20.68 4.33 -9.54
C ARG A 794 21.58 5.52 -9.87
N ILE A 795 22.42 5.91 -8.92
CA ILE A 795 23.36 7.01 -9.02
C ILE A 795 24.77 6.42 -8.99
N ARG A 796 25.57 6.73 -10.01
CA ARG A 796 26.94 6.26 -10.14
C ARG A 796 27.89 7.42 -10.32
N LEU A 797 29.04 7.36 -9.67
CA LEU A 797 30.20 8.17 -10.03
C LEU A 797 31.17 7.24 -10.76
N PHE A 798 31.31 7.40 -12.07
CA PHE A 798 32.14 6.58 -12.93
C PHE A 798 33.49 7.25 -13.20
N MET A 799 34.57 6.48 -13.12
CA MET A 799 35.92 6.95 -13.44
C MET A 799 36.30 6.55 -14.87
N PRO A 800 36.59 7.49 -15.78
CA PRO A 800 37.09 7.17 -17.11
C PRO A 800 38.41 6.39 -17.07
N THR A 801 38.70 5.63 -18.13
CA THR A 801 39.98 4.94 -18.29
C THR A 801 41.16 5.88 -18.50
N THR A 802 40.89 7.11 -18.95
CA THR A 802 41.89 8.14 -19.23
C THR A 802 42.15 9.06 -18.03
N ALA A 803 41.39 8.93 -16.93
CA ALA A 803 41.47 9.81 -15.76
C ALA A 803 42.83 9.90 -15.07
N LYS A 804 43.79 9.05 -15.47
CA LYS A 804 45.19 9.13 -15.03
C LYS A 804 45.89 10.40 -15.54
N THR A 805 45.53 10.92 -16.71
CA THR A 805 46.08 12.16 -17.27
C THR A 805 45.91 13.36 -16.33
N LEU A 806 44.86 13.35 -15.52
CA LEU A 806 44.63 14.36 -14.48
C LEU A 806 45.79 14.43 -13.47
N PHE A 807 46.46 13.32 -13.20
CA PHE A 807 47.64 13.29 -12.32
C PHE A 807 48.93 13.52 -13.11
N ASP A 808 49.04 12.95 -14.30
CA ASP A 808 50.26 13.04 -15.12
C ASP A 808 50.53 14.47 -15.64
N ASP A 809 49.48 15.26 -15.91
CA ASP A 809 49.58 16.65 -16.39
C ASP A 809 49.64 17.68 -15.25
N ASP A 810 49.89 17.26 -14.00
CA ASP A 810 49.89 18.10 -12.80
C ASP A 810 48.59 18.90 -12.58
N ILE A 811 47.48 18.47 -13.21
CA ILE A 811 46.14 19.04 -12.98
C ILE A 811 45.69 18.72 -11.55
N ILE A 812 46.05 17.54 -11.04
CA ILE A 812 45.81 17.03 -9.68
C ILE A 812 47.12 16.49 -9.11
N THR A 813 47.60 17.10 -8.03
CA THR A 813 48.95 16.84 -7.50
C THR A 813 49.08 15.58 -6.62
N ASP A 814 48.15 15.30 -5.72
CA ASP A 814 48.31 14.21 -4.74
C ASP A 814 47.11 13.25 -4.69
N PHE A 815 45.89 13.79 -4.70
CA PHE A 815 44.67 13.00 -4.62
C PHE A 815 43.46 13.74 -5.18
N LEU A 816 42.50 12.93 -5.62
CA LEU A 816 41.16 13.33 -6.03
C LEU A 816 40.23 13.22 -4.81
N ALA A 817 39.58 14.31 -4.37
CA ALA A 817 38.50 14.19 -3.39
C ALA A 817 37.16 13.93 -4.10
N VAL A 818 36.46 12.92 -3.61
CA VAL A 818 35.11 12.56 -4.01
C VAL A 818 34.14 13.26 -3.05
N GLY A 819 33.22 14.03 -3.64
CA GLY A 819 32.16 14.73 -2.93
C GLY A 819 31.05 13.79 -2.45
N TRP A 820 29.96 14.35 -1.93
CA TRP A 820 28.83 13.58 -1.43
C TRP A 820 27.51 13.88 -2.16
N LEU A 821 26.52 13.02 -1.96
CA LEU A 821 25.20 13.13 -2.59
C LEU A 821 24.20 13.71 -1.59
N ASP A 822 23.55 14.80 -1.97
CA ASP A 822 22.53 15.49 -1.18
C ASP A 822 21.22 15.50 -1.99
N PHE A 823 20.17 14.97 -1.40
CA PHE A 823 18.85 14.86 -2.01
C PHE A 823 17.96 15.86 -1.30
N ILE A 824 17.41 16.83 -2.03
CA ILE A 824 16.61 17.91 -1.45
C ILE A 824 15.25 17.93 -2.15
N ALA A 825 14.18 17.89 -1.35
CA ALA A 825 12.83 18.11 -1.83
C ALA A 825 12.62 19.60 -2.12
N ASP A 826 12.13 19.90 -3.31
CA ASP A 826 11.80 21.26 -3.75
C ASP A 826 10.55 21.77 -3.02
N ARG A 827 10.69 22.17 -1.74
CA ARG A 827 9.60 22.85 -1.01
C ARG A 827 9.36 24.23 -1.64
N GLN A 828 8.09 24.61 -1.76
CA GLN A 828 7.63 26.00 -1.99
C GLN A 828 8.22 27.02 -0.99
N GLU A 829 8.88 26.57 0.07
CA GLU A 829 9.43 27.38 1.15
C GLU A 829 10.95 27.63 1.10
N ASN A 830 11.66 27.19 0.04
CA ASN A 830 12.98 27.76 -0.23
C ASN A 830 12.82 29.19 -0.76
N ARG A 831 12.60 30.12 0.18
CA ARG A 831 12.65 31.58 -0.01
C ARG A 831 14.00 31.96 -0.63
N TYR A 832 14.04 32.02 -1.95
CA TYR A 832 15.04 32.79 -2.70
C TYR A 832 14.29 33.81 -3.57
N PRO A 833 14.63 35.11 -3.49
CA PRO A 833 13.82 36.17 -4.08
C PRO A 833 13.92 36.13 -5.60
N VAL A 834 12.78 36.01 -6.28
CA VAL A 834 12.67 36.32 -7.72
C VAL A 834 12.46 37.83 -7.85
N MET A 835 13.45 38.57 -8.36
CA MET A 835 13.29 40.00 -8.68
C MET A 835 12.90 40.23 -10.14
N HIS A 836 11.67 40.74 -10.29
CA HIS A 836 11.18 41.86 -11.11
C HIS A 836 11.30 41.89 -12.66
N TYR A 837 10.13 42.19 -13.24
CA TYR A 837 9.89 42.97 -14.45
C TYR A 837 10.71 44.26 -14.46
N ASN A 838 11.34 44.59 -15.60
CA ASN A 838 11.71 45.96 -15.91
C ASN A 838 11.08 46.34 -17.26
N ASN A 839 9.83 46.79 -17.22
CA ASN A 839 9.31 47.66 -18.27
C ASN A 839 9.54 49.09 -17.78
N GLY A 840 10.30 49.88 -18.53
CA GLY A 840 9.87 51.27 -18.68
C GLY A 840 8.42 51.24 -19.17
N PHE A 841 7.54 51.98 -18.51
CA PHE A 841 6.09 52.12 -18.74
C PHE A 841 5.15 51.17 -17.95
N SER A 842 5.12 51.41 -16.64
CA SER A 842 3.96 51.64 -15.76
C SER A 842 2.61 50.92 -15.98
N TYR A 843 2.12 50.37 -14.85
CA TYR A 843 0.79 49.86 -14.46
C TYR A 843 0.51 48.37 -14.69
N MET A 844 0.52 47.58 -13.61
CA MET A 844 -0.51 46.55 -13.31
C MET A 844 -0.47 46.06 -11.85
N ASP A 845 -1.64 45.58 -11.41
CA ASP A 845 -2.19 45.49 -10.05
C ASP A 845 -1.70 44.30 -9.18
N LYS A 846 -1.75 44.50 -7.85
CA LYS A 846 -1.34 43.58 -6.77
C LYS A 846 -2.03 42.21 -6.79
N SER A 847 -3.14 42.06 -7.49
CA SER A 847 -3.87 40.78 -7.62
C SER A 847 -3.10 39.72 -8.43
N HIS A 848 -2.20 40.11 -9.34
CA HIS A 848 -1.34 39.19 -10.12
C HIS A 848 -0.09 38.70 -9.37
N TRP A 849 0.23 39.25 -8.19
CA TRP A 849 1.38 38.85 -7.38
C TRP A 849 1.23 37.45 -6.75
N ARG A 850 0.01 36.94 -6.61
CA ARG A 850 -0.27 35.68 -5.87
C ARG A 850 -0.05 34.40 -6.67
N ASP A 851 -0.21 34.43 -7.99
CA ASP A 851 -0.26 33.18 -8.79
C ASP A 851 1.12 32.72 -9.32
N VAL A 852 2.13 33.60 -9.31
CA VAL A 852 3.49 33.31 -9.83
C VAL A 852 4.49 32.94 -8.72
N VAL A 853 4.16 33.19 -7.45
CA VAL A 853 5.04 32.95 -6.29
C VAL A 853 4.97 31.49 -5.77
N ALA A 854 4.29 30.59 -6.48
CA ALA A 854 4.03 29.21 -6.03
C ALA A 854 5.07 28.14 -6.45
N GLY A 855 6.27 28.53 -6.89
CA GLY A 855 7.43 27.61 -6.93
C GLY A 855 7.26 26.32 -7.76
N ARG A 856 6.48 26.37 -8.85
CA ARG A 856 6.43 25.30 -9.86
C ARG A 856 6.55 25.96 -11.22
N GLY A 857 7.43 25.47 -12.08
CA GLY A 857 7.55 25.90 -13.48
C GLY A 857 6.35 25.50 -14.34
N ARG A 858 5.13 25.87 -13.93
CA ARG A 858 3.94 25.90 -14.80
C ARG A 858 3.69 27.35 -15.14
N VAL A 859 4.25 27.80 -16.25
CA VAL A 859 3.80 29.03 -16.88
C VAL A 859 2.66 28.64 -17.79
N ILE A 860 1.43 28.78 -17.30
CA ILE A 860 0.29 28.88 -18.21
C ILE A 860 0.51 30.21 -18.93
N HIS A 861 0.76 30.17 -20.23
CA HIS A 861 0.65 31.37 -21.05
C HIS A 861 -0.86 31.61 -21.20
N PRO A 862 -1.48 32.56 -20.46
CA PRO A 862 -2.86 32.90 -20.76
C PRO A 862 -2.92 33.42 -22.20
N PRO A 863 -4.02 33.20 -22.93
CA PRO A 863 -4.23 33.89 -24.20
C PRO A 863 -4.13 35.39 -23.91
N ILE A 864 -3.15 36.05 -24.53
CA ILE A 864 -3.01 37.49 -24.46
C ILE A 864 -4.18 38.08 -25.25
N ASP A 865 -4.88 39.02 -24.61
CA ASP A 865 -5.97 39.81 -25.18
C ASP A 865 -5.58 40.27 -26.60
N THR A 866 -6.44 39.98 -27.57
CA THR A 866 -6.07 39.84 -28.99
C THR A 866 -5.71 41.13 -29.73
N ASP A 867 -5.54 42.25 -29.02
CA ASP A 867 -5.36 43.58 -29.62
C ASP A 867 -4.08 44.31 -29.20
N VAL A 868 -3.12 43.65 -28.55
CA VAL A 868 -1.84 44.30 -28.14
C VAL A 868 -0.68 43.86 -29.04
N THR A 869 -0.20 44.78 -29.89
CA THR A 869 0.79 44.57 -30.96
C THR A 869 2.25 44.37 -30.50
N ASN A 870 2.51 43.60 -29.44
CA ASN A 870 3.87 43.44 -28.87
C ASN A 870 4.24 41.97 -28.57
N ASN A 871 5.47 41.57 -28.95
CA ASN A 871 6.11 40.32 -28.53
C ASN A 871 6.62 40.47 -27.09
N TYR A 872 6.04 39.74 -26.13
CA TYR A 872 6.45 39.85 -24.72
C TYR A 872 7.37 38.69 -24.29
N VAL A 873 8.51 39.02 -23.70
CA VAL A 873 9.38 38.08 -22.97
C VAL A 873 8.91 38.02 -21.51
N ARG A 874 8.52 36.84 -21.00
CA ARG A 874 8.23 36.64 -19.57
C ARG A 874 9.44 36.03 -18.86
N ASN A 875 10.20 36.85 -18.14
CA ASN A 875 11.36 36.37 -17.39
C ASN A 875 10.95 35.74 -16.06
N ILE A 876 11.27 34.45 -15.90
CA ILE A 876 11.31 33.76 -14.61
C ILE A 876 12.73 33.27 -14.45
N ILE A 877 13.49 33.92 -13.56
CA ILE A 877 14.85 33.52 -13.22
C ILE A 877 14.74 32.34 -12.24
N SER A 878 15.36 31.21 -12.58
CA SER A 878 15.48 30.07 -11.65
C SER A 878 16.51 30.41 -10.56
N PRO A 879 16.18 30.24 -9.26
CA PRO A 879 17.17 30.42 -8.20
C PRO A 879 18.04 29.16 -8.07
N SER A 880 19.32 29.27 -8.42
CA SER A 880 20.35 28.34 -7.93
C SER A 880 21.31 29.07 -6.97
N LEU A 881 21.87 28.32 -6.02
CA LEU A 881 22.64 28.84 -4.87
C LEU A 881 23.99 29.45 -5.29
N LYS A 882 24.16 30.74 -4.99
CA LYS A 882 25.37 31.58 -5.02
C LYS A 882 26.28 31.49 -6.27
N GLY A 883 26.11 32.52 -7.09
CA GLY A 883 26.85 32.85 -8.31
C GLY A 883 25.77 33.21 -9.32
N PHE A 884 25.49 34.50 -9.51
CA PHE A 884 24.45 34.95 -10.43
C PHE A 884 24.56 34.18 -11.76
N ASN A 885 23.43 33.85 -12.39
CA ASN A 885 23.35 33.22 -13.72
C ASN A 885 24.00 34.13 -14.77
N THR A 886 25.31 34.32 -14.70
CA THR A 886 26.17 35.18 -15.50
C THR A 886 27.31 34.32 -15.94
N TYR A 887 27.54 34.30 -17.23
CA TYR A 887 28.71 33.66 -17.80
C TYR A 887 29.49 34.68 -18.60
N SER A 888 30.78 34.45 -18.75
CA SER A 888 31.62 35.27 -19.60
C SER A 888 32.56 34.40 -20.43
N LEU A 889 32.38 34.44 -21.75
CA LEU A 889 33.31 33.83 -22.71
C LEU A 889 34.49 34.79 -22.90
N GLN A 890 35.60 34.55 -22.22
CA GLN A 890 36.73 35.50 -22.16
C GLN A 890 37.86 35.11 -23.12
N ARG A 891 38.04 33.84 -23.42
CA ARG A 891 39.16 33.35 -24.23
C ARG A 891 38.68 32.42 -25.33
N PRO A 892 39.32 32.43 -26.52
CA PRO A 892 39.13 31.38 -27.50
C PRO A 892 39.28 30.00 -26.86
N GLY A 893 38.31 29.12 -27.08
CA GLY A 893 38.22 27.83 -26.42
C GLY A 893 37.19 27.79 -25.29
N ASP A 894 36.81 28.92 -24.70
CA ASP A 894 35.78 28.96 -23.66
C ASP A 894 34.43 28.45 -24.20
N VAL A 895 33.76 27.64 -23.39
CA VAL A 895 32.51 26.95 -23.68
C VAL A 895 31.50 27.23 -22.59
N VAL A 896 30.27 27.54 -23.00
CA VAL A 896 29.10 27.66 -22.15
C VAL A 896 28.06 26.62 -22.57
N GLU A 897 27.53 25.87 -21.60
CA GLU A 897 26.51 24.85 -21.83
C GLU A 897 25.21 25.17 -21.09
N PHE A 898 24.12 25.13 -21.83
CA PHE A 898 22.76 25.18 -21.33
C PHE A 898 22.13 23.80 -21.41
N ARG A 899 21.73 23.26 -20.27
CA ARG A 899 21.05 21.97 -20.19
C ARG A 899 19.64 22.18 -19.67
N PHE A 900 18.66 21.69 -20.40
CA PHE A 900 17.26 21.76 -19.99
C PHE A 900 16.43 20.63 -20.60
N GLU A 901 15.32 20.33 -19.94
CA GLU A 901 14.24 19.50 -20.45
C GLU A 901 12.96 20.33 -20.39
N ALA A 902 12.30 20.52 -21.53
CA ALA A 902 11.08 21.29 -21.59
C ALA A 902 10.04 20.62 -22.49
N ASN A 903 8.79 20.74 -22.07
CA ASN A 903 7.65 20.51 -22.93
C ASN A 903 7.39 21.83 -23.68
N PHE A 904 7.65 21.84 -24.98
CA PHE A 904 7.52 23.02 -25.83
C PHE A 904 6.15 23.03 -26.54
N PRO A 905 5.17 23.84 -26.11
CA PRO A 905 4.08 24.23 -26.99
C PRO A 905 4.60 24.93 -28.23
N LYS A 906 3.85 24.82 -29.34
CA LYS A 906 4.16 25.56 -30.56
C LYS A 906 4.22 27.06 -30.25
N GLY A 907 5.25 27.73 -30.76
CA GLY A 907 5.44 29.15 -30.53
C GLY A 907 6.01 29.52 -29.15
N THR A 908 6.63 28.58 -28.44
CA THR A 908 7.33 28.83 -27.17
C THR A 908 8.82 28.51 -27.23
N GLY A 909 9.59 29.00 -26.26
CA GLY A 909 11.04 28.87 -26.23
C GLY A 909 11.65 29.03 -24.85
N VAL A 910 12.97 28.80 -24.77
CA VAL A 910 13.80 29.06 -23.59
C VAL A 910 14.73 30.24 -23.90
N ALA A 911 14.80 31.21 -22.99
CA ALA A 911 15.78 32.31 -23.08
C ALA A 911 17.13 31.82 -22.55
N LEU A 912 18.16 31.86 -23.41
CA LEU A 912 19.48 31.35 -23.08
C LEU A 912 20.45 32.47 -22.65
N SER A 913 20.34 33.66 -23.25
CA SER A 913 21.25 34.77 -22.95
C SER A 913 20.55 36.13 -23.00
N TRP A 914 20.90 37.06 -22.10
CA TRP A 914 20.49 38.46 -22.08
C TRP A 914 21.44 39.35 -21.26
N ASN A 915 21.80 40.53 -21.74
CA ASN A 915 22.77 41.42 -21.10
C ASN A 915 22.18 42.36 -20.01
N LYS A 916 22.97 42.65 -18.96
CA LYS A 916 22.78 43.76 -18.00
C LYS A 916 23.88 44.80 -18.21
N MET A 917 23.50 46.07 -18.34
CA MET A 917 24.40 47.22 -18.60
C MET A 917 25.51 47.53 -17.57
N ASP A 918 25.73 46.73 -16.51
CA ASP A 918 26.44 47.24 -15.31
C ASP A 918 27.87 46.72 -15.05
N ASP A 919 28.34 45.60 -15.63
CA ASP A 919 29.65 45.02 -15.23
C ASP A 919 30.67 44.94 -16.39
N ALA A 920 31.15 46.10 -16.84
CA ALA A 920 32.20 46.26 -17.87
C ALA A 920 33.65 46.00 -17.36
N ILE A 921 33.82 45.33 -16.21
CA ILE A 921 35.13 45.22 -15.55
C ILE A 921 35.74 43.85 -15.88
N ASN A 922 36.85 43.84 -16.65
CA ASN A 922 37.70 42.69 -17.03
C ASN A 922 37.35 41.92 -18.32
N TYR A 923 36.70 42.52 -19.31
CA TYR A 923 36.58 41.89 -20.63
C TYR A 923 37.88 41.98 -21.45
N PRO A 924 38.14 41.01 -22.34
CA PRO A 924 39.20 41.15 -23.35
C PRO A 924 39.06 42.44 -24.15
N ASP A 925 40.18 43.15 -24.34
CA ASP A 925 40.27 44.40 -25.09
C ASP A 925 39.68 44.26 -26.52
N GLU A 926 39.69 43.04 -27.07
CA GLU A 926 39.13 42.74 -28.38
C GLU A 926 37.62 43.00 -28.47
N PHE A 927 36.83 42.71 -27.43
CA PHE A 927 35.38 42.96 -27.46
C PHE A 927 35.04 44.45 -27.51
N ASP A 928 35.83 45.27 -26.81
CA ASP A 928 35.77 46.74 -26.87
C ASP A 928 36.25 47.27 -28.23
N LYS A 929 37.37 46.75 -28.73
CA LYS A 929 37.96 47.15 -30.03
C LYS A 929 37.00 46.97 -31.20
N TYR A 930 36.17 45.92 -31.17
CA TYR A 930 35.19 45.62 -32.23
C TYR A 930 33.80 46.19 -31.96
N LYS A 931 33.60 46.97 -30.87
CA LYS A 931 32.29 47.55 -30.48
C LYS A 931 31.17 46.50 -30.41
N MET A 932 31.45 45.34 -29.84
CA MET A 932 30.51 44.20 -29.84
C MET A 932 29.32 44.38 -28.86
N TYR A 933 29.25 45.49 -28.13
CA TYR A 933 28.21 45.76 -27.14
C TYR A 933 26.98 46.47 -27.75
N SER A 934 25.78 45.95 -27.46
CA SER A 934 24.50 46.60 -27.77
C SER A 934 23.69 46.85 -26.50
N SER A 935 22.61 47.64 -26.59
CA SER A 935 21.76 47.93 -25.44
C SER A 935 20.64 46.90 -25.31
N GLY A 936 20.93 45.71 -24.75
CA GLY A 936 19.93 44.86 -24.07
C GLY A 936 19.19 43.80 -24.88
N GLY A 937 19.88 43.01 -25.72
CA GLY A 937 19.25 41.96 -26.54
C GLY A 937 19.14 40.59 -25.86
N VAL A 938 18.24 39.72 -26.34
CA VAL A 938 17.97 38.37 -25.80
C VAL A 938 18.13 37.29 -26.87
N LEU A 939 18.92 36.25 -26.62
CA LEU A 939 18.98 35.04 -27.45
C LEU A 939 18.00 33.98 -26.93
N ILE A 940 17.21 33.43 -27.85
CA ILE A 940 16.14 32.49 -27.54
C ILE A 940 16.29 31.22 -28.38
N PHE A 941 16.15 30.08 -27.71
CA PHE A 941 15.94 28.77 -28.33
C PHE A 941 14.44 28.50 -28.43
N TYR A 942 13.90 28.41 -29.65
CA TYR A 942 12.48 28.57 -29.91
C TYR A 942 11.92 27.50 -30.87
N ALA A 943 10.72 26.98 -30.57
CA ALA A 943 9.96 26.12 -31.47
C ALA A 943 8.96 26.95 -32.29
N ASN A 944 9.11 26.95 -33.63
CA ASN A 944 8.24 27.73 -34.51
C ASN A 944 6.76 27.27 -34.47
N ALA A 945 5.84 28.21 -34.68
CA ALA A 945 4.40 27.99 -34.76
C ALA A 945 3.91 27.36 -36.08
N SER A 946 4.78 27.19 -37.09
CA SER A 946 4.45 26.57 -38.38
C SER A 946 4.07 25.09 -38.26
N GLU A 947 3.40 24.55 -39.29
CA GLU A 947 3.02 23.12 -39.37
C GLU A 947 4.25 22.21 -39.24
N ASP A 948 5.37 22.55 -39.87
CA ASP A 948 6.70 21.98 -39.65
C ASP A 948 7.40 22.72 -38.49
N SER A 949 7.02 22.42 -37.25
CA SER A 949 7.53 23.12 -36.06
C SER A 949 9.02 22.82 -35.83
N ASN A 950 9.89 23.56 -36.53
CA ASN A 950 11.34 23.45 -36.41
C ASN A 950 11.87 24.36 -35.31
N VAL A 951 12.92 23.89 -34.65
CA VAL A 951 13.66 24.59 -33.62
C VAL A 951 14.58 25.63 -34.25
N ARG A 952 14.69 26.82 -33.65
CA ARG A 952 15.47 27.95 -34.17
C ARG A 952 16.17 28.69 -33.04
N PHE A 953 17.28 29.33 -33.37
CA PHE A 953 17.86 30.37 -32.52
C PHE A 953 17.46 31.73 -33.07
N THR A 954 16.95 32.59 -32.18
CA THR A 954 16.48 33.92 -32.54
C THR A 954 17.05 34.94 -31.58
N PHE A 955 17.52 36.06 -32.10
CA PHE A 955 17.97 37.20 -31.30
C PHE A 955 16.92 38.31 -31.33
N LEU A 956 16.51 38.80 -30.16
CA LEU A 956 15.57 39.90 -30.00
C LEU A 956 16.32 41.15 -29.51
N SER A 957 16.31 42.22 -30.32
CA SER A 957 16.86 43.52 -29.92
C SER A 957 15.74 44.47 -29.45
N PRO A 958 15.90 45.18 -28.31
CA PRO A 958 14.88 46.10 -27.79
C PRO A 958 14.74 47.39 -28.63
N ALA A 959 15.67 47.67 -29.54
CA ALA A 959 15.61 48.88 -30.38
C ALA A 959 14.70 48.74 -31.62
N ASN A 960 14.24 47.53 -31.96
CA ASN A 960 13.42 47.29 -33.16
C ASN A 960 11.94 47.15 -32.83
N TYR A 961 11.27 48.29 -32.65
CA TYR A 961 9.82 48.38 -32.66
C TYR A 961 9.28 48.04 -34.07
N GLY A 962 8.93 46.78 -34.32
CA GLY A 962 8.05 46.41 -35.44
C GLY A 962 8.62 45.56 -36.59
N LEU A 963 9.66 44.73 -36.38
CA LEU A 963 10.03 43.70 -37.36
C LEU A 963 9.81 42.28 -36.81
N PRO A 964 9.30 41.32 -37.61
CA PRO A 964 9.23 39.92 -37.22
C PRO A 964 10.64 39.40 -36.96
N SER A 965 10.81 38.66 -35.86
CA SER A 965 12.07 38.09 -35.42
C SER A 965 12.67 37.16 -36.50
N ILE A 966 13.67 37.64 -37.24
CA ILE A 966 14.40 36.83 -38.22
C ILE A 966 15.23 35.79 -37.45
N PRO A 967 15.13 34.49 -37.76
CA PRO A 967 15.96 33.48 -37.10
C PRO A 967 17.43 33.74 -37.40
N LEU A 968 18.25 33.76 -36.36
CA LEU A 968 19.70 33.87 -36.48
C LEU A 968 20.29 32.56 -37.00
N LEU A 969 19.71 31.43 -36.56
CA LEU A 969 20.06 30.08 -37.05
C LEU A 969 18.78 29.26 -37.23
N GLU A 970 18.63 28.65 -38.40
CA GLU A 970 17.63 27.61 -38.65
C GLU A 970 18.26 26.24 -38.41
N THR A 971 17.77 25.50 -37.41
CA THR A 971 18.43 24.23 -37.01
C THR A 971 18.01 23.02 -37.84
N GLY A 972 16.81 23.07 -38.44
CA GLY A 972 16.19 21.92 -39.10
C GLY A 972 15.73 20.80 -38.16
N ILE A 973 15.96 20.93 -36.84
CA ILE A 973 15.52 19.97 -35.83
C ILE A 973 14.00 20.10 -35.67
N SER A 974 13.28 18.99 -35.81
CA SER A 974 11.84 18.95 -35.58
C SER A 974 11.51 18.94 -34.07
N LEU A 975 10.37 19.51 -33.68
CA LEU A 975 9.91 19.54 -32.29
C LEU A 975 9.89 18.15 -31.62
N SER A 976 9.49 17.10 -32.34
CA SER A 976 9.43 15.72 -31.83
C SER A 976 10.81 15.13 -31.47
N GLU A 977 11.90 15.67 -32.03
CA GLU A 977 13.26 15.23 -31.69
C GLU A 977 13.71 15.71 -30.31
N ILE A 978 13.18 16.84 -29.82
CA ILE A 978 13.58 17.45 -28.55
C ILE A 978 12.51 17.42 -27.46
N GLN A 979 11.25 17.16 -27.82
CA GLN A 979 10.11 17.19 -26.91
C GLN A 979 10.26 16.20 -25.74
N ASN A 980 10.16 16.70 -24.50
CA ASN A 980 10.33 15.92 -23.25
C ASN A 980 11.66 15.15 -23.18
N LYS A 981 12.69 15.62 -23.87
CA LYS A 981 14.02 15.01 -23.83
C LYS A 981 15.01 16.05 -23.30
N PRO A 982 15.96 15.63 -22.44
CA PRO A 982 17.04 16.51 -22.02
C PRO A 982 17.91 16.86 -23.23
N ILE A 983 18.10 18.16 -23.45
CA ILE A 983 18.95 18.69 -24.52
C ILE A 983 20.04 19.59 -23.94
N ILE A 984 21.17 19.64 -24.64
CA ILE A 984 22.30 20.49 -24.31
C ILE A 984 22.49 21.46 -25.48
N VAL A 985 22.52 22.75 -25.17
CA VAL A 985 22.89 23.81 -26.11
C VAL A 985 24.25 24.36 -25.68
N GLN A 986 25.24 24.21 -26.55
CA GLN A 986 26.62 24.61 -26.29
C GLN A 986 26.98 25.84 -27.12
N PHE A 987 27.65 26.80 -26.49
CA PHE A 987 28.26 27.96 -27.12
C PHE A 987 29.77 27.91 -26.91
N LYS A 988 30.55 27.87 -27.99
CA LYS A 988 32.02 27.85 -27.92
C LYS A 988 32.62 29.09 -28.59
N LEU A 989 33.43 29.84 -27.86
CA LEU A 989 34.15 30.98 -28.39
C LEU A 989 35.33 30.52 -29.25
N ARG A 990 35.40 31.01 -30.48
CA ARG A 990 36.43 30.68 -31.45
C ARG A 990 37.61 31.65 -31.37
N VAL A 991 38.72 31.26 -32.00
CA VAL A 991 39.91 32.12 -32.17
C VAL A 991 39.65 33.39 -32.98
N ASP A 992 38.63 33.39 -33.84
CA ASP A 992 38.18 34.55 -34.60
C ASP A 992 37.09 35.37 -33.87
N PHE A 993 36.87 35.08 -32.59
CA PHE A 993 35.80 35.65 -31.75
C PHE A 993 34.37 35.35 -32.24
N GLY A 994 34.18 34.43 -33.19
CA GLY A 994 32.86 33.87 -33.49
C GLY A 994 32.38 32.89 -32.41
N ILE A 995 31.09 32.58 -32.38
CA ILE A 995 30.51 31.60 -31.44
C ILE A 995 29.97 30.41 -32.21
N ASP A 996 30.56 29.23 -32.01
CA ASP A 996 29.97 27.98 -32.47
C ASP A 996 28.79 27.60 -31.56
N VAL A 997 27.65 27.31 -32.15
CA VAL A 997 26.42 26.87 -31.47
C VAL A 997 26.17 25.41 -31.81
N THR A 998 26.14 24.56 -30.80
CA THR A 998 25.90 23.12 -30.99
C THR A 998 24.68 22.69 -30.17
N VAL A 999 23.77 21.93 -30.77
CA VAL A 999 22.68 21.26 -30.04
C VAL A 999 23.01 19.78 -29.95
N LEU A 1000 23.03 19.26 -28.74
CA LEU A 1000 23.37 17.87 -28.43
C LEU A 1000 22.21 17.20 -27.67
N ARG A 1001 22.12 15.87 -27.82
CA ARG A 1001 21.37 15.01 -26.90
C ARG A 1001 22.13 14.85 -25.57
N SER A 1002 21.47 14.30 -24.54
CA SER A 1002 22.11 13.99 -23.26
C SER A 1002 23.32 13.05 -23.35
N ASN A 1003 23.36 12.17 -24.36
CA ASN A 1003 24.50 11.30 -24.65
C ASN A 1003 25.55 11.95 -25.56
N LEU A 1004 25.51 13.29 -25.72
CA LEU A 1004 26.40 14.10 -26.55
C LEU A 1004 26.31 13.84 -28.06
N THR A 1005 25.29 13.11 -28.54
CA THR A 1005 25.05 12.99 -29.98
C THR A 1005 24.66 14.35 -30.54
N GLN A 1006 25.40 14.82 -31.55
CA GLN A 1006 25.13 16.11 -32.20
C GLN A 1006 23.84 16.06 -33.03
N LEU A 1007 22.91 16.96 -32.72
CA LEU A 1007 21.70 17.22 -33.51
C LEU A 1007 21.91 18.37 -34.50
N TYR A 1008 22.65 19.39 -34.10
CA TYR A 1008 22.91 20.57 -34.92
C TYR A 1008 24.24 21.22 -34.57
N LYS A 1009 24.87 21.83 -35.57
CA LYS A 1009 26.01 22.72 -35.39
C LYS A 1009 25.89 23.91 -36.35
N GLY A 1010 26.07 25.11 -35.82
CA GLY A 1010 26.08 26.37 -36.56
C GLY A 1010 27.10 27.33 -35.97
N THR A 1011 27.29 28.49 -36.61
CA THR A 1011 28.22 29.51 -36.12
C THR A 1011 27.56 30.88 -36.22
N ILE A 1012 27.60 31.63 -35.14
CA ILE A 1012 27.20 33.03 -35.09
C ILE A 1012 28.45 33.88 -35.35
N THR A 1013 28.37 34.72 -36.38
CA THR A 1013 29.45 35.64 -36.80
C THR A 1013 29.06 37.12 -36.65
N GLU A 1014 27.79 37.40 -36.32
CA GLU A 1014 27.27 38.74 -36.14
C GLU A 1014 27.81 39.35 -34.84
N GLN A 1015 28.70 40.33 -34.95
CA GLN A 1015 29.47 40.89 -33.84
C GLN A 1015 28.59 41.51 -32.75
N SER A 1016 27.48 42.14 -33.14
CA SER A 1016 26.52 42.73 -32.20
C SER A 1016 25.77 41.70 -31.36
N VAL A 1017 25.64 40.47 -31.85
CA VAL A 1017 25.03 39.35 -31.12
C VAL A 1017 26.07 38.58 -30.31
N ILE A 1018 27.29 38.46 -30.83
CA ILE A 1018 28.41 37.80 -30.15
C ILE A 1018 28.70 38.46 -28.81
N GLY A 1019 28.81 39.79 -28.75
CA GLY A 1019 29.06 40.49 -27.48
C GLY A 1019 27.95 40.28 -26.46
N GLU A 1020 26.69 40.25 -26.91
CA GLU A 1020 25.52 39.98 -26.04
C GLU A 1020 25.51 38.57 -25.48
N ILE A 1021 25.95 37.58 -26.26
CA ILE A 1021 26.08 36.20 -25.79
C ILE A 1021 27.30 36.07 -24.89
N ALA A 1022 28.43 36.68 -25.23
CA ALA A 1022 29.69 36.52 -24.51
C ALA A 1022 29.69 37.13 -23.10
N THR A 1023 28.78 38.04 -22.79
CA THR A 1023 28.70 38.76 -21.50
C THR A 1023 27.33 38.62 -20.81
N ALA A 1024 26.60 37.55 -21.12
CA ALA A 1024 25.18 37.48 -20.81
C ALA A 1024 24.87 36.92 -19.41
N TYR A 1025 23.70 37.33 -18.91
CA TYR A 1025 22.94 36.58 -17.94
C TYR A 1025 22.09 35.52 -18.63
N CYS A 1026 21.74 34.45 -17.93
CA CYS A 1026 20.82 33.44 -18.45
C CYS A 1026 19.56 33.25 -17.60
N GLY A 1027 18.44 33.00 -18.27
CA GLY A 1027 17.23 32.48 -17.65
C GLY A 1027 15.93 32.97 -18.26
N GLY A 1028 14.97 32.05 -18.40
CA GLY A 1028 13.57 32.40 -18.63
C GLY A 1028 12.86 31.52 -19.67
N SER A 1029 11.54 31.68 -19.72
CA SER A 1029 10.66 31.11 -20.73
C SER A 1029 10.19 32.18 -21.70
N PHE A 1030 9.92 31.83 -22.95
CA PHE A 1030 9.46 32.75 -23.97
C PHE A 1030 8.20 32.26 -24.67
N SER A 1031 7.33 33.18 -25.08
CA SER A 1031 6.17 32.91 -25.96
C SER A 1031 6.04 33.97 -27.03
N ASN A 1032 5.77 33.53 -28.26
CA ASN A 1032 5.54 34.40 -29.40
C ASN A 1032 4.04 34.45 -29.78
N GLY A 1033 3.40 35.62 -29.61
CA GLY A 1033 2.05 35.90 -30.12
C GLY A 1033 0.87 35.21 -29.39
N SER A 1034 -0.36 35.49 -29.85
CA SER A 1034 -1.64 35.01 -29.31
C SER A 1034 -1.96 33.53 -29.62
N ILE A 1035 -1.08 32.83 -30.34
CA ILE A 1035 -1.30 31.47 -30.87
C ILE A 1035 -0.77 30.37 -29.93
N ALA A 1036 -0.03 30.73 -28.88
CA ALA A 1036 0.49 29.78 -27.91
C ALA A 1036 -0.67 29.17 -27.09
N SER A 1037 -1.09 27.96 -27.45
CA SER A 1037 -2.07 27.18 -26.68
C SER A 1037 -1.37 25.96 -26.07
N GLY A 1038 -1.39 25.86 -24.75
CA GLY A 1038 -0.77 24.75 -24.01
C GLY A 1038 -0.03 25.19 -22.75
N THR A 1039 0.39 24.21 -21.95
CA THR A 1039 1.23 24.45 -20.77
C THR A 1039 2.70 24.26 -21.16
N PHE A 1040 3.50 25.32 -21.06
CA PHE A 1040 4.95 25.19 -21.11
C PHE A 1040 5.44 24.73 -19.73
N GLU A 1041 6.05 23.56 -19.67
CA GLU A 1041 6.68 23.04 -18.45
C GLU A 1041 8.20 22.92 -18.72
N LEU A 1042 8.99 23.74 -18.03
CA LEU A 1042 10.46 23.64 -17.99
C LEU A 1042 10.83 22.87 -16.72
N GLU A 1043 11.33 21.65 -16.86
CA GLU A 1043 11.62 20.78 -15.73
C GLU A 1043 12.87 21.24 -14.96
N TYR A 1044 13.89 21.71 -15.68
CA TYR A 1044 15.09 22.36 -15.15
C TYR A 1044 15.82 23.17 -16.24
N LEU A 1045 16.67 24.12 -15.83
CA LEU A 1045 17.64 24.82 -16.67
C LEU A 1045 18.95 24.95 -15.88
N GLN A 1046 20.05 24.47 -16.46
CA GLN A 1046 21.38 24.53 -15.86
C GLN A 1046 22.35 25.22 -16.82
N LEU A 1047 23.13 26.17 -16.30
CA LEU A 1047 24.24 26.84 -16.97
C LEU A 1047 25.57 26.23 -16.50
N ARG A 1048 26.55 26.11 -17.41
CA ARG A 1048 27.92 25.68 -17.09
C ARG A 1048 28.95 26.38 -17.95
N GLU A 1049 30.16 26.49 -17.43
CA GLU A 1049 31.29 27.18 -18.05
C GLU A 1049 32.57 26.34 -17.91
N TYR A 1050 33.31 26.19 -19.01
CA TYR A 1050 34.64 25.56 -19.04
C TYR A 1050 35.43 26.02 -20.27
N SER A 1051 36.67 25.55 -20.46
CA SER A 1051 37.51 25.91 -21.61
C SER A 1051 38.02 24.63 -22.29
N GLU A 1052 37.91 24.56 -23.62
CA GLU A 1052 38.47 23.50 -24.46
C GLU A 1052 39.67 24.06 -25.22
N ILE A 1053 40.88 23.58 -24.89
CA ILE A 1053 42.14 23.96 -25.57
C ILE A 1053 42.21 23.33 -26.97
#